data_AF-A0A1F8M8V3-F1
#
_entry.id   AF-A0A1F8M8V3-F1
#
_cell.length_a   1.000
_cell.length_b   1.000
_cell.length_c   1.000
_cell.angle_alpha   90.00
_cell.angle_beta   90.00
_cell.angle_gamma   90.00
#
_symmetry.space_group_name_H-M   'P 1'
#
loop_
_entity.id
_entity.type
_entity.pdbx_description
1 polymer ?
#
loop_
_entity_poly.entity_id
_entity_poly.type
_entity_poly.pdbx_seq_one_letter_code
_entity_poly.pdbx_strand_id
1 'polypeptide(L)'
;MTSVRQISRRLVCLILFTTLITMSFTAFAGCQPREAGPQISKEDAATKVISTVVDKIWEQADQSKGLRVNQYEELLPKGTRVQPAFVPEGQKPSVMVCKNACWLFFIDEQPGAHFAHPVQIALLDAKTGELQVIQTEWWPQIDGKAVFDNVDERNDPKTIIFDKAPPVSSKSQKLEELLGGISRQIKSHDPCDAWAVIVCGYNDPSDTFYVDTDGIYAVLIGLGLLDDHIFFVSPHTTHTGVDQPTSIANVQWAINQVAASADETDKVLFFYSSHGGIDSLSCVPGSAGGGYISAADLDTWLDGITCDELTTVIEACHSGSLIGKYADGSYVAAEDDLTGDGETNRCIFTSASTDTSSYGDVDSPGDPNPGDSGSETIWGYVEAFGAASADSNSDGEISFGEGWQYAWDNDITRIDGYNTPQMVHTGLNANNVYNYCYRVTGSGDLFVSDGPADVGHNSHDYNSTDIWVTQDPADTDHHDVVSGMPNLVHVAVHNRGTTPIANGSLKVYWGDTSTATSWPGDFTQILPTHPFAALGPGATDTYTWTWDVDPGIGLGHHFCLIAVADSPDDPMTGGPAGVTYVAPYDNNIGQKNITIVEDHGTGHGTFDFTLKNNTRQSDSVDLVVEWVGNPWGSVILTLPEDLSNLVKRETIKLENLKIMDVPGQKVPGLEVTGKTEARIIGIPLKPGESRIVSLTMRTEKTKPGQRSELRLRQEANKTVIGAVTVRLQQVDPTDCDWVTRNSVEAFADLALKFEISSAKEVNQLFAKAVSSGLCREEKGLLEILSQALSLEMDVANQIPSKANPEAVKMFKSGLEDLGKAIKTGDIKAALGAQGVIAEAAKDL
;
A
#
# COMPACT_ATOMS: atom_id res chain seq x y z
N MET A 1 21.66 -32.43 47.85
CA MET A 1 22.16 -31.40 46.91
C MET A 1 21.03 -31.09 45.95
N THR A 2 20.94 -29.84 45.47
CA THR A 2 19.92 -29.35 44.49
C THR A 2 18.44 -29.57 44.87
N SER A 3 17.53 -29.03 44.03
CA SER A 3 16.10 -29.38 43.92
C SER A 3 15.04 -28.78 44.90
N VAL A 4 14.26 -27.82 44.39
CA VAL A 4 12.76 -27.80 44.35
C VAL A 4 11.89 -27.46 45.59
N ARG A 5 11.22 -26.30 45.48
CA ARG A 5 9.80 -25.91 45.80
C ARG A 5 9.12 -26.08 47.19
N GLN A 6 8.45 -24.97 47.58
CA GLN A 6 7.04 -24.83 48.06
C GLN A 6 6.56 -25.07 49.53
N ILE A 7 6.13 -23.94 50.15
CA ILE A 7 4.76 -23.63 50.66
C ILE A 7 4.21 -24.17 52.03
N SER A 8 3.51 -23.24 52.72
CA SER A 8 2.35 -23.38 53.67
C SER A 8 2.52 -23.40 55.22
N ARG A 9 2.22 -22.22 55.81
CA ARG A 9 1.14 -21.89 56.78
C ARG A 9 0.59 -22.96 57.76
N ARG A 10 0.23 -22.51 58.98
CA ARG A 10 -0.82 -23.08 59.84
C ARG A 10 -1.82 -22.03 60.36
N LEU A 11 -3.01 -22.54 60.68
CA LEU A 11 -4.28 -21.97 61.17
C LEU A 11 -4.18 -20.94 62.34
N VAL A 12 -5.10 -19.98 62.62
CA VAL A 12 -6.58 -19.83 62.47
C VAL A 12 -7.37 -20.53 63.60
N CYS A 13 -8.28 -19.94 64.41
CA CYS A 13 -8.86 -18.57 64.56
C CYS A 13 -9.33 -18.37 66.05
N LEU A 14 -10.34 -17.61 66.54
CA LEU A 14 -11.45 -16.75 66.02
C LEU A 14 -11.97 -15.81 67.16
N ILE A 15 -12.92 -14.91 66.82
CA ILE A 15 -14.06 -14.38 67.63
C ILE A 15 -13.93 -13.15 68.59
N LEU A 16 -14.79 -12.15 68.29
CA LEU A 16 -15.46 -11.09 69.08
C LEU A 16 -14.71 -9.94 69.84
N PHE A 17 -14.59 -8.81 69.13
CA PHE A 17 -15.16 -7.47 69.45
C PHE A 17 -15.06 -6.85 70.87
N THR A 18 -14.40 -5.67 70.97
CA THR A 18 -14.90 -4.52 71.77
C THR A 18 -14.33 -3.16 71.30
N THR A 19 -15.23 -2.17 71.18
CA THR A 19 -15.11 -0.68 71.09
C THR A 19 -13.77 0.09 70.98
N LEU A 20 -13.74 1.00 70.00
CA LEU A 20 -13.11 2.33 69.89
C LEU A 20 -12.03 2.79 70.90
N ILE A 21 -10.87 3.20 70.36
CA ILE A 21 -10.18 4.48 70.68
C ILE A 21 -9.69 5.12 69.36
N THR A 22 -9.67 6.45 69.28
CA THR A 22 -9.24 7.26 68.12
C THR A 22 -8.14 8.26 68.47
N MET A 23 -7.65 8.97 67.44
CA MET A 23 -6.84 10.21 67.46
C MET A 23 -5.30 10.15 67.57
N SER A 24 -4.69 10.51 66.43
CA SER A 24 -3.80 11.67 66.26
C SER A 24 -2.40 11.68 66.89
N PHE A 25 -1.40 11.79 66.02
CA PHE A 25 -0.24 12.63 66.28
C PHE A 25 -0.14 13.76 65.25
N THR A 26 0.25 14.94 65.72
CA THR A 26 0.12 16.24 65.04
C THR A 26 1.09 16.45 63.88
N ALA A 27 0.62 17.12 62.83
CA ALA A 27 1.49 17.70 61.81
C ALA A 27 2.36 18.82 62.40
N PHE A 28 3.64 18.87 62.00
CA PHE A 28 4.51 20.02 62.26
C PHE A 28 4.21 21.12 61.24
N ALA A 29 3.36 22.08 61.62
CA ALA A 29 3.13 23.29 60.84
C ALA A 29 4.37 24.21 60.94
N GLY A 30 5.29 24.07 59.98
CA GLY A 30 6.39 25.02 59.79
C GLY A 30 5.83 26.39 59.40
N CYS A 31 5.75 27.31 60.37
CA CYS A 31 5.11 28.62 60.18
C CYS A 31 6.00 29.56 59.35
N GLN A 32 5.86 29.51 58.02
CA GLN A 32 6.31 30.61 57.15
C GLN A 32 5.31 31.79 57.21
N PRO A 33 5.77 33.04 57.01
CA PRO A 33 4.90 34.21 57.10
C PRO A 33 3.78 34.19 56.06
N ARG A 34 2.53 34.21 56.53
CA ARG A 34 1.33 34.18 55.69
C ARG A 34 1.05 35.54 55.04
N GLU A 35 1.90 35.96 54.11
CA GLU A 35 1.64 37.11 53.20
C GLU A 35 0.61 36.76 52.09
N ALA A 36 -0.46 36.05 52.47
CA ALA A 36 -1.61 35.77 51.64
C ALA A 36 -2.52 37.01 51.56
N GLY A 37 -2.09 38.01 50.79
CA GLY A 37 -3.04 38.90 50.12
C GLY A 37 -3.91 38.08 49.15
N PRO A 38 -5.08 38.59 48.73
CA PRO A 38 -5.90 37.90 47.75
C PRO A 38 -5.10 37.68 46.46
N GLN A 39 -4.92 36.41 46.08
CA GLN A 39 -4.29 36.05 44.82
C GLN A 39 -5.35 36.01 43.71
N ILE A 40 -4.95 36.42 42.51
CA ILE A 40 -5.77 36.34 41.30
C ILE A 40 -5.99 34.86 40.97
N SER A 41 -7.25 34.44 40.81
CA SER A 41 -7.62 33.06 40.46
C SER A 41 -7.14 32.66 39.06
N LYS A 42 -7.22 31.37 38.71
CA LYS A 42 -6.83 30.90 37.37
C LYS A 42 -7.73 31.55 36.31
N GLU A 43 -9.01 31.69 36.64
CA GLU A 43 -10.11 32.21 35.85
C GLU A 43 -10.05 33.74 35.70
N ASP A 44 -9.79 34.47 36.78
CA ASP A 44 -9.55 35.92 36.75
C ASP A 44 -8.28 36.25 35.93
N ALA A 45 -7.24 35.41 36.02
CA ALA A 45 -6.00 35.57 35.28
C ALA A 45 -6.21 35.37 33.78
N ALA A 46 -6.93 34.32 33.37
CA ALA A 46 -7.32 34.08 31.97
C ALA A 46 -8.14 35.24 31.41
N THR A 47 -9.20 35.65 32.13
CA THR A 47 -10.05 36.81 31.77
C THR A 47 -9.23 38.08 31.57
N LYS A 48 -8.22 38.31 32.42
CA LYS A 48 -7.33 39.47 32.34
C LYS A 48 -6.35 39.40 31.17
N VAL A 49 -5.75 38.24 30.89
CA VAL A 49 -4.83 38.11 29.74
C VAL A 49 -5.59 38.26 28.42
N ILE A 50 -6.79 37.68 28.30
CA ILE A 50 -7.66 37.86 27.14
C ILE A 50 -7.94 39.36 26.91
N SER A 51 -8.52 40.03 27.90
CA SER A 51 -8.92 41.44 27.79
C SER A 51 -7.79 42.49 27.79
N THR A 52 -6.52 42.08 27.99
CA THR A 52 -5.38 43.02 27.95
C THR A 52 -4.36 42.74 26.87
N VAL A 53 -4.33 41.53 26.29
CA VAL A 53 -3.39 41.12 25.24
C VAL A 53 -4.15 40.49 24.07
N VAL A 54 -4.85 39.37 24.30
CA VAL A 54 -5.42 38.53 23.21
C VAL A 54 -6.44 39.30 22.37
N ASP A 55 -7.33 40.07 22.99
CA ASP A 55 -8.33 40.88 22.26
C ASP A 55 -7.66 41.89 21.29
N LYS A 56 -6.50 42.44 21.67
CA LYS A 56 -5.76 43.42 20.84
C LYS A 56 -4.96 42.75 19.72
N ILE A 57 -4.46 41.53 19.96
CA ILE A 57 -3.87 40.70 18.92
C ILE A 57 -4.97 40.38 17.91
N TRP A 58 -6.12 39.87 18.35
CA TRP A 58 -7.23 39.51 17.47
C TRP A 58 -7.86 40.70 16.70
N GLU A 59 -7.80 41.91 17.25
CA GLU A 59 -8.18 43.14 16.53
C GLU A 59 -7.18 43.59 15.44
N GLN A 60 -5.95 43.05 15.42
CA GLN A 60 -4.85 43.50 14.56
C GLN A 60 -4.23 42.39 13.69
N ALA A 61 -4.40 41.13 14.08
CA ALA A 61 -3.93 39.94 13.39
C ALA A 61 -4.81 39.59 12.18
N ASP A 62 -4.23 38.80 11.27
CA ASP A 62 -4.98 38.19 10.19
C ASP A 62 -5.88 37.07 10.74
N GLN A 63 -7.19 37.32 10.75
CA GLN A 63 -8.18 36.41 11.34
C GLN A 63 -8.37 35.11 10.54
N SER A 64 -7.73 34.96 9.36
CA SER A 64 -7.65 33.70 8.62
C SER A 64 -6.71 32.68 9.29
N LYS A 65 -5.61 33.16 9.89
CA LYS A 65 -4.55 32.32 10.50
C LYS A 65 -4.93 31.70 11.83
N GLY A 66 -6.06 32.13 12.40
CA GLY A 66 -6.52 31.71 13.72
C GLY A 66 -5.78 32.41 14.88
N LEU A 67 -6.11 32.01 16.10
CA LEU A 67 -5.45 32.47 17.34
C LEU A 67 -5.85 31.55 18.50
N ARG A 68 -4.86 31.00 19.21
CA ARG A 68 -5.07 30.07 20.33
C ARG A 68 -4.30 30.53 21.57
N VAL A 69 -4.85 30.27 22.75
CA VAL A 69 -4.20 30.61 24.02
C VAL A 69 -4.33 29.47 25.02
N ASN A 70 -3.18 28.93 25.43
CA ASN A 70 -3.07 27.89 26.44
C ASN A 70 -2.59 28.50 27.76
N GLN A 71 -3.29 28.23 28.86
CA GLN A 71 -2.89 28.57 30.22
C GLN A 71 -2.32 27.34 30.91
N TYR A 72 -1.12 27.46 31.47
CA TYR A 72 -0.47 26.38 32.21
C TYR A 72 -1.29 26.01 33.46
N GLU A 73 -1.39 24.71 33.78
CA GLU A 73 -2.36 24.25 34.78
C GLU A 73 -1.99 24.69 36.21
N GLU A 74 -0.70 24.71 36.55
CA GLU A 74 -0.21 25.05 37.89
C GLU A 74 0.20 26.53 38.02
N LEU A 75 -0.01 27.09 39.22
CA LEU A 75 0.51 28.42 39.57
C LEU A 75 2.03 28.33 39.83
N LEU A 76 2.84 28.96 38.97
CA LEU A 76 4.30 28.90 39.08
C LEU A 76 4.79 29.61 40.36
N PRO A 77 5.74 29.02 41.11
CA PRO A 77 6.23 29.61 42.36
C PRO A 77 7.11 30.84 42.12
N LYS A 78 7.26 31.66 43.18
CA LYS A 78 8.17 32.80 43.16
C LYS A 78 9.61 32.34 42.88
N GLY A 79 10.25 32.98 41.89
CA GLY A 79 11.63 32.70 41.50
C GLY A 79 11.78 31.79 40.28
N THR A 80 10.71 31.10 39.85
CA THR A 80 10.71 30.33 38.60
C THR A 80 11.06 31.20 37.40
N ARG A 81 11.93 30.66 36.54
CA ARG A 81 12.40 31.26 35.30
C ARG A 81 11.58 30.72 34.13
N VAL A 82 11.12 31.61 33.27
CA VAL A 82 10.48 31.25 32.00
C VAL A 82 11.16 31.99 30.87
N GLN A 83 11.40 31.29 29.78
CA GLN A 83 12.00 31.79 28.54
C GLN A 83 11.50 30.93 27.38
N PRO A 84 11.76 31.30 26.11
CA PRO A 84 11.50 30.42 24.97
C PRO A 84 12.31 29.12 25.09
N ALA A 85 11.75 28.01 24.59
CA ALA A 85 12.37 26.69 24.60
C ALA A 85 13.65 26.65 23.73
N PHE A 86 13.57 27.16 22.51
CA PHE A 86 14.72 27.37 21.63
C PHE A 86 15.17 28.84 21.62
N VAL A 87 16.47 29.07 21.44
CA VAL A 87 17.08 30.40 21.26
C VAL A 87 18.23 30.23 20.26
N PRO A 88 18.25 30.97 19.13
CA PRO A 88 19.30 30.83 18.11
C PRO A 88 20.71 31.05 18.66
N GLU A 89 21.70 30.37 18.08
CA GLU A 89 23.08 30.45 18.55
C GLU A 89 23.64 31.88 18.46
N GLY A 90 24.50 32.25 19.41
CA GLY A 90 24.99 33.61 19.61
C GLY A 90 24.01 34.58 20.29
N GLN A 91 22.70 34.29 20.30
CA GLN A 91 21.72 35.13 21.00
C GLN A 91 21.68 34.85 22.51
N LYS A 92 21.05 35.76 23.27
CA LYS A 92 20.84 35.61 24.73
C LYS A 92 19.35 35.39 25.02
N PRO A 93 18.98 34.40 25.83
CA PRO A 93 17.58 34.12 26.14
C PRO A 93 16.88 35.31 26.80
N SER A 94 15.69 35.63 26.31
CA SER A 94 14.74 36.54 26.96
C SER A 94 14.11 35.87 28.18
N VAL A 95 14.79 35.96 29.34
CA VAL A 95 14.35 35.31 30.58
C VAL A 95 13.44 36.23 31.41
N MET A 96 12.18 35.82 31.57
CA MET A 96 11.27 36.35 32.59
C MET A 96 11.40 35.58 33.91
N VAL A 97 11.04 36.22 35.02
CA VAL A 97 11.06 35.59 36.36
C VAL A 97 9.79 35.93 37.14
N CYS A 98 9.18 34.93 37.78
CA CYS A 98 8.05 35.10 38.71
C CYS A 98 8.47 35.95 39.95
N LYS A 99 8.14 37.25 39.97
CA LYS A 99 8.47 38.19 41.08
C LYS A 99 7.75 37.81 42.39
N ASN A 100 6.47 37.48 42.28
CA ASN A 100 5.72 36.62 43.20
C ASN A 100 5.28 35.38 42.41
N ALA A 101 4.48 34.47 43.01
CA ALA A 101 3.89 33.36 42.26
C ALA A 101 3.08 33.88 41.06
N CYS A 102 3.19 33.26 39.89
CA CYS A 102 2.70 33.83 38.63
C CYS A 102 2.07 32.79 37.69
N TRP A 103 1.05 33.21 36.93
CA TRP A 103 0.34 32.37 35.95
C TRP A 103 1.01 32.50 34.58
N LEU A 104 1.27 31.37 33.92
CA LEU A 104 1.87 31.28 32.59
C LEU A 104 0.81 31.06 31.51
N PHE A 105 0.96 31.79 30.40
CA PHE A 105 0.19 31.65 29.18
C PHE A 105 1.12 31.56 27.97
N PHE A 106 0.76 30.67 27.05
CA PHE A 106 1.30 30.59 25.69
C PHE A 106 0.20 31.09 24.76
N ILE A 107 0.53 32.10 23.93
CA ILE A 107 -0.36 32.71 22.95
C ILE A 107 0.22 32.39 21.58
N ASP A 108 -0.53 31.61 20.81
CA ASP A 108 -0.17 31.06 19.51
C ASP A 108 -0.95 31.84 18.44
N GLU A 109 -0.26 32.67 17.66
CA GLU A 109 -0.88 33.54 16.65
C GLU A 109 -1.01 32.87 15.27
N GLN A 110 -0.59 31.60 15.12
CA GLN A 110 -0.78 30.80 13.89
C GLN A 110 -1.06 29.32 14.24
N PRO A 111 -2.19 28.97 14.89
CA PRO A 111 -2.39 27.67 15.50
C PRO A 111 -2.50 26.54 14.47
N GLY A 112 -1.39 25.82 14.31
CA GLY A 112 -1.18 24.84 13.24
C GLY A 112 0.20 24.94 12.59
N ALA A 113 0.93 26.05 12.77
CA ALA A 113 2.31 26.16 12.30
C ALA A 113 3.26 25.23 13.09
N HIS A 114 4.12 24.50 12.38
CA HIS A 114 4.96 23.44 12.98
C HIS A 114 6.24 23.97 13.65
N PHE A 115 6.89 25.00 13.09
CA PHE A 115 8.22 25.49 13.52
C PHE A 115 8.17 26.91 14.11
N ALA A 116 9.28 27.65 14.03
CA ALA A 116 9.41 29.04 14.46
C ALA A 116 8.32 29.95 13.87
N HIS A 117 7.31 30.30 14.67
CA HIS A 117 6.20 31.17 14.25
C HIS A 117 5.87 32.21 15.33
N PRO A 118 5.30 33.38 14.99
CA PRO A 118 4.96 34.42 15.96
C PRO A 118 4.11 33.91 17.13
N VAL A 119 4.69 33.92 18.32
CA VAL A 119 4.03 33.54 19.58
C VAL A 119 4.40 34.50 20.71
N GLN A 120 3.52 34.60 21.71
CA GLN A 120 3.78 35.39 22.92
C GLN A 120 3.76 34.51 24.17
N ILE A 121 4.82 34.62 24.97
CA ILE A 121 4.85 34.03 26.31
C ILE A 121 4.49 35.14 27.30
N ALA A 122 3.43 34.93 28.10
CA ALA A 122 2.96 35.91 29.08
C ALA A 122 2.97 35.35 30.51
N LEU A 123 3.43 36.15 31.47
CA LEU A 123 3.41 35.87 32.90
C LEU A 123 2.62 36.94 33.67
N LEU A 124 1.50 36.55 34.30
CA LEU A 124 0.73 37.41 35.18
C LEU A 124 1.12 37.17 36.64
N ASP A 125 1.67 38.16 37.33
CA ASP A 125 1.93 38.10 38.77
C ASP A 125 0.61 37.97 39.54
N ALA A 126 0.43 36.86 40.26
CA ALA A 126 -0.85 36.55 40.90
C ALA A 126 -1.14 37.40 42.16
N LYS A 127 -0.22 38.25 42.61
CA LYS A 127 -0.38 39.15 43.77
C LYS A 127 -0.61 40.60 43.35
N THR A 128 0.00 41.06 42.26
CA THR A 128 -0.14 42.44 41.76
C THR A 128 -1.00 42.57 40.52
N GLY A 129 -1.16 41.50 39.74
CA GLY A 129 -1.73 41.55 38.39
C GLY A 129 -0.86 42.35 37.41
N GLU A 130 0.43 42.51 37.69
CA GLU A 130 1.42 42.99 36.72
C GLU A 130 1.65 41.90 35.66
N LEU A 131 1.66 42.28 34.38
CA LEU A 131 1.85 41.35 33.27
C LEU A 131 3.23 41.59 32.64
N GLN A 132 4.00 40.52 32.47
CA GLN A 132 5.20 40.47 31.63
C GLN A 132 4.83 39.71 30.36
N VAL A 133 5.29 40.17 29.20
CA VAL A 133 5.07 39.50 27.90
C VAL A 133 6.37 39.58 27.11
N ILE A 134 6.73 38.50 26.43
CA ILE A 134 7.79 38.49 25.40
C ILE A 134 7.22 37.98 24.08
N GLN A 135 7.56 38.69 23.00
CA GLN A 135 7.46 38.20 21.63
C GLN A 135 8.57 37.16 21.41
N THR A 136 8.27 36.05 20.75
CA THR A 136 9.24 35.03 20.38
C THR A 136 8.66 34.13 19.28
N GLU A 137 9.38 33.06 18.93
CA GLU A 137 9.03 32.11 17.88
C GLU A 137 8.74 30.70 18.42
N TRP A 138 8.90 30.49 19.73
CA TRP A 138 8.92 29.18 20.37
C TRP A 138 8.14 29.15 21.69
N TRP A 139 7.54 27.99 21.99
CA TRP A 139 6.81 27.73 23.23
C TRP A 139 7.68 27.90 24.49
N PRO A 140 7.07 28.15 25.67
CA PRO A 140 7.82 28.38 26.90
C PRO A 140 8.51 27.11 27.42
N GLN A 141 9.69 27.31 28.02
CA GLN A 141 10.22 26.40 29.03
C GLN A 141 10.17 26.98 30.43
N ILE A 142 9.91 26.12 31.41
CA ILE A 142 9.88 26.41 32.85
C ILE A 142 11.14 25.80 33.48
N ASP A 143 12.02 26.63 34.03
CA ASP A 143 13.25 26.24 34.74
C ASP A 143 14.13 25.17 34.03
N GLY A 144 14.07 25.11 32.69
CA GLY A 144 14.83 24.17 31.85
C GLY A 144 14.03 23.00 31.24
N LYS A 145 12.70 22.97 31.40
CA LYS A 145 11.81 21.97 30.78
C LYS A 145 10.75 22.64 29.91
N ALA A 146 10.66 22.26 28.64
CA ALA A 146 9.59 22.71 27.74
C ALA A 146 8.19 22.29 28.24
N VAL A 147 7.19 23.13 27.91
CA VAL A 147 5.75 22.87 28.08
C VAL A 147 4.98 23.48 26.91
N PHE A 148 3.87 22.86 26.51
CA PHE A 148 3.23 23.09 25.20
C PHE A 148 4.13 22.68 24.02
N ASP A 149 5.00 21.70 24.28
CA ASP A 149 6.08 21.21 23.42
C ASP A 149 5.53 20.49 22.17
N ASN A 150 4.47 19.72 22.39
CA ASN A 150 3.81 18.88 21.39
C ASN A 150 2.36 19.32 21.12
N VAL A 151 1.81 18.85 19.99
CA VAL A 151 0.46 19.17 19.52
C VAL A 151 -0.64 18.71 20.50
N ASP A 152 -0.45 17.59 21.22
CA ASP A 152 -1.40 17.12 22.24
C ASP A 152 -1.50 18.08 23.45
N GLU A 153 -0.36 18.58 23.95
CA GLU A 153 -0.34 19.61 25.01
C GLU A 153 -0.96 20.94 24.54
N ARG A 154 -0.75 21.32 23.26
CA ARG A 154 -1.38 22.49 22.64
C ARG A 154 -2.89 22.30 22.41
N ASN A 155 -3.35 21.05 22.26
CA ASN A 155 -4.76 20.69 22.06
C ASN A 155 -5.55 20.36 23.34
N ASP A 156 -4.93 20.20 24.53
CA ASP A 156 -5.67 19.82 25.75
C ASP A 156 -6.74 20.87 26.12
N PRO A 157 -8.06 20.54 26.08
CA PRO A 157 -9.15 21.47 26.39
C PRO A 157 -9.16 21.97 27.84
N LYS A 158 -8.30 21.44 28.74
CA LYS A 158 -8.08 21.98 30.10
C LYS A 158 -7.12 23.17 30.14
N THR A 159 -6.29 23.33 29.11
CA THR A 159 -5.30 24.42 29.02
C THR A 159 -5.79 25.54 28.11
N ILE A 160 -6.51 25.22 27.05
CA ILE A 160 -7.10 26.20 26.12
C ILE A 160 -8.09 27.11 26.85
N ILE A 161 -7.82 28.43 26.84
CA ILE A 161 -8.71 29.47 27.38
C ILE A 161 -9.32 30.38 26.31
N PHE A 162 -8.75 30.36 25.11
CA PHE A 162 -9.25 31.04 23.91
C PHE A 162 -8.85 30.20 22.70
N ASP A 163 -9.77 30.00 21.77
CA ASP A 163 -9.49 29.29 20.52
C ASP A 163 -10.29 29.88 19.35
N LYS A 164 -9.58 30.10 18.26
CA LYS A 164 -10.07 30.46 16.93
C LYS A 164 -9.26 29.64 15.94
N ALA A 165 -9.64 28.39 15.76
CA ALA A 165 -9.03 27.53 14.77
C ALA A 165 -9.27 28.06 13.34
N PRO A 166 -8.31 27.91 12.41
CA PRO A 166 -8.57 28.06 10.99
C PRO A 166 -9.63 27.04 10.49
N PRO A 167 -10.34 27.32 9.38
CA PRO A 167 -11.48 26.50 8.95
C PRO A 167 -11.06 25.25 8.17
N VAL A 168 -10.72 24.17 8.89
CA VAL A 168 -10.32 22.88 8.30
C VAL A 168 -11.53 21.99 7.94
N SER A 169 -11.43 21.26 6.82
CA SER A 169 -12.32 20.14 6.44
C SER A 169 -11.48 18.86 6.23
N SER A 170 -12.07 17.68 5.98
CA SER A 170 -11.35 16.42 6.24
C SER A 170 -11.52 15.30 5.19
N LYS A 171 -10.39 14.76 4.76
CA LYS A 171 -10.02 13.33 4.58
C LYS A 171 -9.42 12.98 3.21
N SER A 172 -8.25 12.39 3.26
CA SER A 172 -7.51 11.79 2.15
C SER A 172 -8.21 10.57 1.53
N GLN A 173 -8.15 10.49 0.19
CA GLN A 173 -8.36 9.25 -0.57
C GLN A 173 -7.92 9.40 -2.05
N LYS A 174 -6.61 9.33 -2.34
CA LYS A 174 -6.11 9.19 -3.72
C LYS A 174 -4.70 8.59 -3.77
N LEU A 175 -4.54 7.48 -4.49
CA LEU A 175 -3.26 6.91 -4.93
C LEU A 175 -3.48 5.90 -6.07
N GLU A 176 -4.54 5.10 -5.98
CA GLU A 176 -4.92 4.09 -6.99
C GLU A 176 -5.40 4.67 -8.34
N GLU A 177 -5.75 5.96 -8.42
CA GLU A 177 -6.15 6.62 -9.69
C GLU A 177 -4.97 7.16 -10.51
N LEU A 178 -3.75 7.24 -9.94
CA LEU A 178 -2.63 7.98 -10.55
C LEU A 178 -1.94 7.22 -11.70
N LEU A 179 -2.00 5.88 -11.70
CA LEU A 179 -1.26 5.01 -12.62
C LEU A 179 -2.05 4.68 -13.92
N GLY A 180 -3.02 5.52 -14.28
CA GLY A 180 -4.14 5.19 -15.17
C GLY A 180 -3.86 5.08 -16.68
N GLY A 181 -2.67 5.44 -17.17
CA GLY A 181 -2.23 5.07 -18.52
C GLY A 181 -1.46 6.12 -19.33
N ILE A 182 -0.34 5.69 -19.93
CA ILE A 182 0.40 6.37 -20.99
C ILE A 182 0.75 5.31 -22.05
N SER A 183 0.69 5.66 -23.34
CA SER A 183 1.17 4.81 -24.45
C SER A 183 2.07 5.63 -25.37
N ARG A 184 3.30 5.15 -25.62
CA ARG A 184 4.43 5.95 -26.13
C ARG A 184 4.88 5.58 -27.56
N GLN A 185 5.46 6.54 -28.27
CA GLN A 185 6.38 6.33 -29.41
C GLN A 185 7.52 7.37 -29.34
N ILE A 186 8.76 6.94 -29.09
CA ILE A 186 9.89 7.85 -28.80
C ILE A 186 11.18 7.43 -29.54
N LYS A 187 12.10 8.38 -29.74
CA LYS A 187 13.35 8.26 -30.51
C LYS A 187 14.54 7.75 -29.65
N SER A 188 15.73 7.68 -30.25
CA SER A 188 16.96 7.09 -29.70
C SER A 188 18.05 8.11 -29.33
N HIS A 189 18.77 7.88 -28.23
CA HIS A 189 20.07 8.47 -27.87
C HIS A 189 20.99 7.39 -27.25
N ASP A 190 22.17 7.77 -26.75
CA ASP A 190 23.28 6.89 -26.32
C ASP A 190 23.11 6.33 -24.87
N PRO A 191 23.86 5.25 -24.49
CA PRO A 191 23.81 4.64 -23.16
C PRO A 191 24.42 5.50 -22.03
N CYS A 192 23.79 5.43 -20.86
CA CYS A 192 24.25 5.84 -19.54
C CYS A 192 23.67 4.84 -18.52
N ASP A 193 24.26 4.71 -17.33
CA ASP A 193 23.53 4.25 -16.15
C ASP A 193 22.99 5.48 -15.38
N ALA A 194 22.04 5.25 -14.47
CA ALA A 194 21.66 6.26 -13.49
C ALA A 194 21.70 5.71 -12.07
N TRP A 195 21.90 6.60 -11.11
CA TRP A 195 22.09 6.32 -9.69
C TRP A 195 21.30 7.30 -8.83
N ALA A 196 21.00 6.94 -7.57
CA ALA A 196 20.39 7.85 -6.61
C ALA A 196 20.95 7.70 -5.20
N VAL A 197 21.02 8.82 -4.48
CA VAL A 197 21.09 8.90 -3.03
C VAL A 197 19.78 9.52 -2.54
N ILE A 198 19.10 8.85 -1.61
CA ILE A 198 17.85 9.35 -0.99
C ILE A 198 18.10 9.49 0.51
N VAL A 199 17.78 10.64 1.11
CA VAL A 199 17.99 10.87 2.54
C VAL A 199 16.75 11.44 3.22
N CYS A 200 16.20 10.69 4.17
CA CYS A 200 15.28 11.21 5.18
C CYS A 200 16.14 11.69 6.36
N GLY A 201 16.38 13.00 6.46
CA GLY A 201 17.34 13.56 7.42
C GLY A 201 16.86 13.52 8.88
N TYR A 202 15.56 13.38 9.13
CA TYR A 202 14.98 13.41 10.47
C TYR A 202 13.77 12.46 10.59
N ASN A 203 13.52 11.94 11.79
CA ASN A 203 12.30 11.16 12.08
C ASN A 203 11.26 12.11 12.68
N ASP A 204 10.53 12.82 11.82
CA ASP A 204 9.37 13.62 12.23
C ASP A 204 8.09 13.07 11.60
N PRO A 205 7.28 12.30 12.35
CA PRO A 205 5.97 11.85 11.88
C PRO A 205 4.96 12.99 11.67
N SER A 206 5.29 14.22 12.11
CA SER A 206 4.48 15.43 11.94
C SER A 206 4.64 16.05 10.55
N ASP A 207 5.89 16.03 10.04
CA ASP A 207 6.32 16.77 8.84
C ASP A 207 6.53 15.86 7.63
N THR A 208 6.24 14.56 7.78
CA THR A 208 6.12 13.60 6.67
C THR A 208 7.33 13.48 5.73
N PHE A 209 8.54 13.87 6.15
CA PHE A 209 9.79 13.69 5.37
C PHE A 209 10.02 12.25 4.87
N TYR A 210 9.48 11.25 5.59
CA TYR A 210 9.52 9.86 5.14
C TYR A 210 8.63 9.62 3.91
N VAL A 211 7.47 10.29 3.81
CA VAL A 211 6.55 10.24 2.67
C VAL A 211 7.21 10.84 1.43
N ASP A 212 7.92 11.96 1.57
CA ASP A 212 8.73 12.54 0.48
C ASP A 212 9.73 11.51 -0.05
N THR A 213 10.51 10.88 0.85
CA THR A 213 11.55 9.93 0.44
C THR A 213 11.00 8.60 -0.07
N ASP A 214 9.93 8.09 0.53
CA ASP A 214 9.25 6.87 0.08
C ASP A 214 8.58 7.11 -1.29
N GLY A 215 8.06 8.33 -1.52
CA GLY A 215 7.48 8.80 -2.78
C GLY A 215 8.52 8.94 -3.89
N ILE A 216 9.65 9.60 -3.61
CA ILE A 216 10.77 9.69 -4.56
C ILE A 216 11.35 8.31 -4.86
N TYR A 217 11.52 7.44 -3.85
CA TYR A 217 11.92 6.05 -4.08
C TYR A 217 10.92 5.31 -4.99
N ALA A 218 9.61 5.42 -4.71
CA ALA A 218 8.57 4.78 -5.53
C ALA A 218 8.52 5.34 -6.97
N VAL A 219 8.73 6.64 -7.16
CA VAL A 219 8.90 7.26 -8.48
C VAL A 219 10.09 6.65 -9.19
N LEU A 220 11.28 6.60 -8.58
CA LEU A 220 12.48 6.09 -9.23
C LEU A 220 12.36 4.60 -9.63
N ILE A 221 11.80 3.76 -8.76
CA ILE A 221 11.49 2.35 -9.08
C ILE A 221 10.47 2.26 -10.23
N GLY A 222 9.44 3.10 -10.25
CA GLY A 222 8.45 3.17 -11.33
C GLY A 222 8.99 3.75 -12.65
N LEU A 223 10.02 4.58 -12.58
CA LEU A 223 10.85 5.06 -13.71
C LEU A 223 11.87 4.00 -14.17
N GLY A 224 12.03 2.91 -13.41
CA GLY A 224 12.83 1.75 -13.79
C GLY A 224 14.25 1.71 -13.22
N LEU A 225 14.60 2.62 -12.32
CA LEU A 225 15.87 2.59 -11.59
C LEU A 225 15.96 1.30 -10.77
N LEU A 226 17.12 0.64 -10.75
CA LEU A 226 17.32 -0.58 -9.98
C LEU A 226 17.52 -0.26 -8.49
N ASP A 227 17.05 -1.13 -7.60
CA ASP A 227 17.19 -0.99 -6.15
C ASP A 227 18.66 -0.90 -5.72
N ASP A 228 19.57 -1.66 -6.35
CA ASP A 228 21.01 -1.60 -6.09
C ASP A 228 21.74 -0.42 -6.78
N HIS A 229 21.00 0.42 -7.51
CA HIS A 229 21.44 1.75 -7.96
C HIS A 229 20.92 2.90 -7.06
N ILE A 230 20.12 2.58 -6.03
CA ILE A 230 19.61 3.53 -5.03
C ILE A 230 20.32 3.28 -3.70
N PHE A 231 20.80 4.35 -3.06
CA PHE A 231 21.34 4.29 -1.70
C PHE A 231 20.46 5.13 -0.76
N PHE A 232 19.55 4.46 -0.04
CA PHE A 232 18.49 5.12 0.73
C PHE A 232 18.80 5.10 2.24
N VAL A 233 19.02 6.29 2.78
CA VAL A 233 19.34 6.56 4.18
C VAL A 233 18.09 7.13 4.88
N SER A 234 17.52 6.38 5.82
CA SER A 234 16.28 6.80 6.51
C SER A 234 16.26 6.31 7.97
N PRO A 235 15.68 7.07 8.93
CA PRO A 235 15.53 6.58 10.30
C PRO A 235 14.42 5.52 10.40
N HIS A 236 13.65 5.32 9.33
CA HIS A 236 12.60 4.31 9.20
C HIS A 236 13.15 3.03 8.54
N THR A 237 14.11 2.37 9.19
CA THR A 237 14.85 1.18 8.68
C THR A 237 14.02 -0.11 8.50
N THR A 238 12.71 0.02 8.33
CA THR A 238 11.78 -1.05 7.93
C THR A 238 10.91 -0.66 6.74
N HIS A 239 11.16 0.50 6.11
CA HIS A 239 10.57 0.89 4.83
C HIS A 239 11.33 0.21 3.68
N THR A 240 10.71 0.12 2.51
CA THR A 240 11.30 -0.49 1.31
C THR A 240 12.53 0.31 0.85
N GLY A 241 13.56 -0.36 0.32
CA GLY A 241 14.78 0.27 -0.20
C GLY A 241 15.78 0.79 0.85
N VAL A 242 15.39 0.97 2.13
CA VAL A 242 16.26 1.62 3.12
C VAL A 242 17.47 0.74 3.52
N ASP A 243 18.67 1.11 3.04
CA ASP A 243 19.95 0.48 3.38
C ASP A 243 20.38 0.73 4.82
N GLN A 244 20.28 1.99 5.28
CA GLN A 244 20.98 2.47 6.47
C GLN A 244 20.12 3.42 7.33
N PRO A 245 20.28 3.37 8.67
CA PRO A 245 19.71 4.37 9.56
C PRO A 245 20.36 5.74 9.32
N THR A 246 19.58 6.81 9.38
CA THR A 246 20.10 8.17 9.22
C THR A 246 21.16 8.51 10.26
N SER A 247 22.31 8.96 9.76
CA SER A 247 23.41 9.60 10.49
C SER A 247 24.33 10.26 9.46
N ILE A 248 25.14 11.25 9.86
CA ILE A 248 26.01 11.99 8.93
C ILE A 248 26.98 11.04 8.23
N ALA A 249 27.53 10.06 8.96
CA ALA A 249 28.42 9.05 8.40
C ALA A 249 27.72 8.13 7.38
N ASN A 250 26.42 7.90 7.50
CA ASN A 250 25.66 7.07 6.57
C ASN A 250 25.20 7.85 5.32
N VAL A 251 24.90 9.15 5.45
CA VAL A 251 24.71 10.05 4.30
C VAL A 251 26.01 10.11 3.47
N GLN A 252 27.14 10.33 4.14
CA GLN A 252 28.45 10.33 3.49
C GLN A 252 28.78 8.94 2.89
N TRP A 253 28.40 7.83 3.54
CA TRP A 253 28.57 6.48 2.97
C TRP A 253 27.79 6.31 1.66
N ALA A 254 26.52 6.72 1.60
CA ALA A 254 25.67 6.58 0.43
C ALA A 254 26.23 7.35 -0.78
N ILE A 255 26.64 8.62 -0.56
CA ILE A 255 27.36 9.43 -1.55
C ILE A 255 28.64 8.70 -2.01
N ASN A 256 29.41 8.11 -1.08
CA ASN A 256 30.59 7.30 -1.41
C ASN A 256 30.28 5.96 -2.11
N GLN A 257 29.04 5.46 -2.12
CA GLN A 257 28.69 4.27 -2.92
C GLN A 257 28.43 4.68 -4.37
N VAL A 258 27.71 5.77 -4.61
CA VAL A 258 27.53 6.33 -5.96
C VAL A 258 28.85 6.81 -6.54
N ALA A 259 29.65 7.57 -5.79
CA ALA A 259 30.99 8.03 -6.21
C ALA A 259 32.00 6.89 -6.49
N ALA A 260 31.72 5.66 -6.03
CA ALA A 260 32.54 4.49 -6.30
C ALA A 260 32.02 3.63 -7.47
N SER A 261 30.85 3.96 -8.03
CA SER A 261 30.12 3.17 -9.03
C SER A 261 29.87 3.94 -10.32
N ALA A 262 29.51 5.22 -10.23
CA ALA A 262 29.20 6.08 -11.37
C ALA A 262 30.45 6.55 -12.15
N ASP A 263 30.30 6.74 -13.47
CA ASP A 263 31.37 7.29 -14.33
C ASP A 263 30.98 8.55 -15.15
N GLU A 264 31.90 9.05 -15.97
CA GLU A 264 31.76 10.29 -16.77
C GLU A 264 30.63 10.25 -17.84
N THR A 265 29.86 9.17 -17.92
CA THR A 265 28.66 9.03 -18.76
C THR A 265 27.34 8.94 -17.99
N ASP A 266 27.39 8.82 -16.66
CA ASP A 266 26.22 8.49 -15.83
C ASP A 266 25.43 9.70 -15.32
N LYS A 267 24.21 9.44 -14.85
CA LYS A 267 23.32 10.41 -14.21
C LYS A 267 23.12 10.11 -12.73
N VAL A 268 23.02 11.13 -11.89
CA VAL A 268 22.91 10.96 -10.44
C VAL A 268 21.86 11.87 -9.83
N LEU A 269 20.97 11.31 -9.00
CA LEU A 269 20.13 12.07 -8.09
C LEU A 269 20.76 12.12 -6.69
N PHE A 270 20.76 13.30 -6.08
CA PHE A 270 20.83 13.46 -4.63
C PHE A 270 19.54 14.10 -4.14
N PHE A 271 18.73 13.34 -3.39
CA PHE A 271 17.49 13.82 -2.77
C PHE A 271 17.64 13.85 -1.23
N TYR A 272 17.31 14.97 -0.61
CA TYR A 272 17.37 15.15 0.84
C TYR A 272 16.11 15.85 1.36
N SER A 273 15.35 15.22 2.26
CA SER A 273 14.20 15.86 2.95
C SER A 273 14.40 15.86 4.47
N SER A 274 14.35 17.06 5.08
CA SER A 274 14.53 17.24 6.53
C SER A 274 14.24 18.66 7.02
N HIS A 275 14.33 18.84 8.34
CA HIS A 275 14.55 20.15 8.96
C HIS A 275 15.84 20.81 8.45
N GLY A 276 15.89 22.13 8.39
CA GLY A 276 17.11 22.88 8.07
C GLY A 276 17.10 24.32 8.57
N GLY A 277 18.18 25.02 8.26
CA GLY A 277 18.43 26.41 8.57
C GLY A 277 19.46 27.01 7.61
N ILE A 278 19.83 28.27 7.84
CA ILE A 278 20.88 28.93 7.05
C ILE A 278 22.17 28.11 7.16
N ASP A 279 22.74 27.69 6.03
CA ASP A 279 23.95 26.85 5.93
C ASP A 279 23.89 25.58 6.81
N SER A 280 22.70 24.94 6.90
CA SER A 280 22.55 23.73 7.72
C SER A 280 21.37 22.84 7.34
N LEU A 281 21.66 21.58 7.00
CA LEU A 281 20.68 20.49 6.91
C LEU A 281 20.72 19.63 8.18
N SER A 282 19.55 19.35 8.76
CA SER A 282 19.41 18.53 9.95
C SER A 282 19.63 17.05 9.62
N CYS A 283 20.42 16.36 10.44
CA CYS A 283 20.67 14.93 10.30
C CYS A 283 20.55 14.26 11.69
N VAL A 284 19.32 13.93 12.10
CA VAL A 284 18.95 13.40 13.44
C VAL A 284 19.77 14.00 14.62
N PRO A 285 19.82 15.34 14.79
CA PRO A 285 20.62 16.01 15.82
C PRO A 285 20.30 15.52 17.24
N GLY A 286 21.35 15.50 18.08
CA GLY A 286 21.28 14.95 19.44
C GLY A 286 21.41 13.42 19.52
N SER A 287 21.33 12.71 18.39
CA SER A 287 21.65 11.27 18.33
C SER A 287 23.16 11.00 18.24
N ALA A 288 23.56 9.74 18.44
CA ALA A 288 24.96 9.33 18.33
C ALA A 288 25.35 9.11 16.85
N GLY A 289 25.88 10.14 16.21
CA GLY A 289 26.24 10.16 14.78
C GLY A 289 25.40 11.15 13.95
N GLY A 290 24.40 11.78 14.56
CA GLY A 290 23.68 12.91 13.99
C GLY A 290 24.27 14.27 14.35
N GLY A 291 23.69 15.32 13.77
CA GLY A 291 24.12 16.71 13.88
C GLY A 291 23.51 17.55 12.77
N TYR A 292 24.33 18.40 12.16
CA TYR A 292 24.00 19.18 10.97
C TYR A 292 25.07 18.97 9.89
N ILE A 293 24.69 19.13 8.64
CA ILE A 293 25.56 19.11 7.45
C ILE A 293 25.49 20.53 6.85
N SER A 294 26.62 21.20 6.64
CA SER A 294 26.68 22.53 5.99
C SER A 294 26.66 22.41 4.46
N ALA A 295 26.53 23.54 3.76
CA ALA A 295 26.77 23.59 2.32
C ALA A 295 28.17 23.06 1.99
N ALA A 296 29.21 23.60 2.65
CA ALA A 296 30.60 23.23 2.44
C ALA A 296 30.90 21.72 2.62
N ASP A 297 30.32 21.08 3.65
CA ASP A 297 30.49 19.64 3.89
C ASP A 297 29.78 18.82 2.80
N LEU A 298 28.55 19.18 2.41
CA LEU A 298 27.81 18.48 1.37
C LEU A 298 28.44 18.65 -0.02
N ASP A 299 28.86 19.87 -0.35
CA ASP A 299 29.55 20.24 -1.59
C ASP A 299 30.80 19.37 -1.79
N THR A 300 31.67 19.33 -0.78
CA THR A 300 32.88 18.49 -0.72
C THR A 300 32.60 16.99 -0.90
N TRP A 301 31.38 16.51 -0.63
CA TRP A 301 31.01 15.09 -0.84
C TRP A 301 30.44 14.85 -2.23
N LEU A 302 29.64 15.79 -2.77
CA LEU A 302 29.11 15.73 -4.14
C LEU A 302 30.22 15.91 -5.18
N ASP A 303 31.25 16.72 -4.89
CA ASP A 303 32.53 16.82 -5.62
C ASP A 303 33.21 15.46 -5.87
N GLY A 304 32.93 14.47 -5.02
CA GLY A 304 33.46 13.12 -5.16
C GLY A 304 32.83 12.31 -6.29
N ILE A 305 31.66 12.71 -6.79
CA ILE A 305 30.88 11.97 -7.79
C ILE A 305 31.33 12.37 -9.21
N THR A 306 31.80 11.39 -9.99
CA THR A 306 32.01 11.58 -11.44
C THR A 306 30.72 11.20 -12.17
N CYS A 307 30.16 12.12 -12.97
CA CYS A 307 28.90 11.97 -13.70
C CYS A 307 28.76 13.03 -14.81
N ASP A 308 27.96 12.75 -15.84
CA ASP A 308 27.57 13.71 -16.89
C ASP A 308 26.54 14.71 -16.36
N GLU A 309 25.55 14.24 -15.58
CA GLU A 309 24.52 15.09 -14.95
C GLU A 309 24.21 14.67 -13.49
N LEU A 310 24.60 15.50 -12.51
CA LEU A 310 24.14 15.44 -11.12
C LEU A 310 22.94 16.38 -10.91
N THR A 311 21.86 15.85 -10.36
CA THR A 311 20.72 16.67 -9.90
C THR A 311 20.58 16.59 -8.39
N THR A 312 20.45 17.74 -7.75
CA THR A 312 20.38 17.89 -6.29
C THR A 312 19.04 18.51 -5.93
N VAL A 313 18.21 17.78 -5.17
CA VAL A 313 16.89 18.21 -4.69
C VAL A 313 16.92 18.25 -3.17
N ILE A 314 16.67 19.42 -2.59
CA ILE A 314 16.79 19.66 -1.15
C ILE A 314 15.51 20.27 -0.60
N GLU A 315 14.80 19.47 0.17
CA GLU A 315 13.69 19.89 1.02
C GLU A 315 14.19 20.20 2.42
N ALA A 316 14.24 21.50 2.73
CA ALA A 316 14.41 22.03 4.06
C ALA A 316 14.07 23.53 4.14
N CYS A 317 13.67 23.99 5.33
CA CYS A 317 13.64 25.42 5.67
C CYS A 317 14.99 26.09 5.39
N HIS A 318 14.96 27.28 4.80
CA HIS A 318 16.16 28.03 4.39
C HIS A 318 17.08 27.30 3.38
N SER A 319 16.62 26.25 2.70
CA SER A 319 17.43 25.45 1.77
C SER A 319 18.12 26.25 0.66
N GLY A 320 17.51 27.34 0.19
CA GLY A 320 18.14 28.28 -0.77
C GLY A 320 19.40 28.99 -0.25
N SER A 321 19.71 28.89 1.05
CA SER A 321 20.98 29.34 1.63
C SER A 321 22.18 28.49 1.23
N LEU A 322 21.95 27.26 0.77
CA LEU A 322 22.99 26.34 0.25
C LEU A 322 23.43 26.70 -1.19
N ILE A 323 22.75 27.68 -1.79
CA ILE A 323 22.96 28.21 -3.15
C ILE A 323 22.90 29.76 -3.15
N GLY A 324 23.19 30.40 -2.01
CA GLY A 324 23.26 31.85 -1.85
C GLY A 324 22.03 32.69 -2.27
N LYS A 325 20.81 32.14 -2.38
CA LYS A 325 19.70 32.75 -3.17
C LYS A 325 18.45 33.12 -2.36
N TYR A 326 18.09 34.40 -2.39
CA TYR A 326 16.99 35.00 -1.62
C TYR A 326 15.67 35.11 -2.41
N ALA A 327 14.54 35.26 -1.71
CA ALA A 327 13.20 35.33 -2.28
C ALA A 327 12.98 36.54 -3.20
N ASP A 328 13.70 37.64 -3.01
CA ASP A 328 13.68 38.80 -3.90
C ASP A 328 14.46 38.58 -5.22
N GLY A 329 15.04 37.39 -5.40
CA GLY A 329 15.88 37.02 -6.53
C GLY A 329 17.31 37.53 -6.44
N SER A 330 17.72 38.15 -5.32
CA SER A 330 19.11 38.49 -5.08
C SER A 330 19.96 37.25 -4.75
N TYR A 331 21.24 37.34 -5.09
CA TYR A 331 22.22 36.26 -4.93
C TYR A 331 23.45 36.81 -4.20
N VAL A 332 23.85 36.11 -3.15
CA VAL A 332 25.05 36.39 -2.36
C VAL A 332 25.83 35.09 -2.25
N ALA A 333 26.77 34.89 -3.18
CA ALA A 333 27.68 33.76 -3.14
C ALA A 333 28.44 33.71 -1.82
N ALA A 334 28.38 32.57 -1.13
CA ALA A 334 29.44 32.12 -0.23
C ALA A 334 30.68 31.69 -1.05
N GLU A 335 31.80 31.43 -0.38
CA GLU A 335 32.94 30.74 -1.00
C GLU A 335 32.73 29.21 -1.01
N ASP A 336 31.65 28.71 -0.38
CA ASP A 336 31.36 27.29 -0.13
C ASP A 336 29.87 26.90 -0.42
N ASP A 337 29.20 27.60 -1.36
CA ASP A 337 27.85 27.23 -1.86
C ASP A 337 27.92 26.00 -2.80
N LEU A 338 26.84 25.20 -2.89
CA LEU A 338 26.70 24.04 -3.79
C LEU A 338 26.79 24.37 -5.30
N THR A 339 27.01 25.64 -5.65
CA THR A 339 27.13 26.19 -7.01
C THR A 339 28.50 26.87 -7.23
N GLY A 340 29.52 26.42 -6.49
CA GLY A 340 30.88 26.97 -6.48
C GLY A 340 31.71 26.70 -7.75
N ASP A 341 32.91 27.27 -7.76
CA ASP A 341 34.11 26.96 -8.56
C ASP A 341 34.04 26.74 -10.08
N GLY A 342 32.86 26.89 -10.70
CA GLY A 342 32.67 26.79 -12.15
C GLY A 342 32.34 25.38 -12.65
N GLU A 343 31.71 24.57 -11.81
CA GLU A 343 31.08 23.32 -12.23
C GLU A 343 30.03 23.54 -13.33
N THR A 344 29.84 22.52 -14.19
CA THR A 344 28.91 22.59 -15.32
C THR A 344 27.98 21.38 -15.43
N ASN A 345 28.05 20.43 -14.50
CA ASN A 345 27.28 19.18 -14.47
C ASN A 345 26.29 19.11 -13.29
N ARG A 346 25.98 20.22 -12.61
CA ARG A 346 24.97 20.28 -11.53
C ARG A 346 23.70 21.04 -11.95
N CYS A 347 22.56 20.48 -11.56
CA CYS A 347 21.26 21.17 -11.51
C CYS A 347 20.74 21.08 -10.07
N ILE A 348 20.31 22.20 -9.48
CA ILE A 348 19.92 22.25 -8.06
C ILE A 348 18.54 22.86 -7.89
N PHE A 349 17.68 22.16 -7.15
CA PHE A 349 16.35 22.56 -6.71
C PHE A 349 16.29 22.58 -5.18
N THR A 350 15.92 23.73 -4.61
CA THR A 350 15.67 23.89 -3.17
C THR A 350 14.21 24.25 -2.93
N SER A 351 13.58 23.67 -1.91
CA SER A 351 12.17 23.93 -1.60
C SER A 351 11.90 25.35 -1.10
N ALA A 352 12.91 26.04 -0.56
CA ALA A 352 12.82 27.40 -0.05
C ALA A 352 13.98 28.30 -0.54
N SER A 353 13.88 29.60 -0.29
CA SER A 353 14.98 30.57 -0.42
C SER A 353 15.83 30.64 0.86
N THR A 354 16.92 31.40 0.86
CA THR A 354 17.71 31.72 2.08
C THR A 354 16.86 32.31 3.22
N ASP A 355 15.78 33.02 2.89
CA ASP A 355 14.96 33.84 3.79
C ASP A 355 13.50 33.38 3.95
N THR A 356 13.13 32.21 3.41
CA THR A 356 11.82 31.57 3.60
C THR A 356 11.95 30.19 4.26
N SER A 357 10.85 29.72 4.85
CA SER A 357 10.67 28.35 5.31
C SER A 357 10.03 27.52 4.20
N SER A 358 10.29 26.21 4.19
CA SER A 358 9.42 25.26 3.50
C SER A 358 8.27 24.81 4.40
N TYR A 359 7.34 24.03 3.84
CA TYR A 359 6.05 23.71 4.45
C TYR A 359 5.66 22.26 4.13
N GLY A 360 4.97 21.61 5.08
CA GLY A 360 4.12 20.45 4.78
C GLY A 360 2.89 20.85 3.98
N ASP A 361 2.20 19.87 3.39
CA ASP A 361 0.91 19.97 2.68
C ASP A 361 -0.06 21.02 3.28
N VAL A 362 -0.59 21.89 2.40
CA VAL A 362 -1.53 22.97 2.78
C VAL A 362 -2.85 22.92 1.98
N ASP A 363 -3.55 21.79 2.05
CA ASP A 363 -4.94 21.47 1.61
C ASP A 363 -5.95 22.67 1.67
N SER A 364 -5.89 23.60 0.70
CA SER A 364 -6.49 24.95 0.77
C SER A 364 -7.61 25.20 -0.26
N PRO A 365 -8.59 26.10 -0.01
CA PRO A 365 -9.62 26.42 -1.02
C PRO A 365 -9.11 27.14 -2.29
N GLY A 366 -7.85 27.54 -2.34
CA GLY A 366 -7.17 28.11 -3.52
C GLY A 366 -6.05 27.23 -4.08
N ASP A 367 -5.81 26.10 -3.45
CA ASP A 367 -4.80 25.09 -3.78
C ASP A 367 -5.06 24.44 -5.16
N PRO A 368 -4.04 24.29 -6.01
CA PRO A 368 -4.07 23.49 -7.24
C PRO A 368 -4.20 21.98 -7.04
N ASN A 369 -3.61 21.37 -6.01
CA ASN A 369 -3.62 19.92 -5.74
C ASN A 369 -4.12 19.51 -4.32
N PRO A 370 -5.30 19.97 -3.85
CA PRO A 370 -5.84 19.68 -2.51
C PRO A 370 -6.29 18.22 -2.35
N GLY A 371 -5.35 17.39 -1.90
CA GLY A 371 -5.46 15.93 -1.81
C GLY A 371 -4.14 15.18 -1.96
N ASP A 372 -3.03 15.92 -2.01
CA ASP A 372 -1.62 15.53 -1.99
C ASP A 372 -1.20 15.00 -0.58
N SER A 373 0.07 14.61 -0.36
CA SER A 373 0.57 14.36 1.00
C SER A 373 2.11 14.37 1.10
N GLY A 374 2.69 15.39 1.72
CA GLY A 374 4.13 15.42 2.04
C GLY A 374 4.61 16.80 2.43
N SER A 375 5.85 17.13 2.04
CA SER A 375 6.29 18.53 1.92
C SER A 375 5.72 19.13 0.64
N GLU A 376 4.98 20.23 0.77
CA GLU A 376 4.23 20.94 -0.29
C GLU A 376 4.96 20.96 -1.65
N THR A 377 6.15 21.54 -1.68
CA THR A 377 6.91 21.72 -2.94
C THR A 377 7.47 20.39 -3.48
N ILE A 378 7.69 19.37 -2.64
CA ILE A 378 8.19 18.07 -3.08
C ILE A 378 7.06 17.14 -3.51
N TRP A 379 5.91 17.13 -2.84
CA TRP A 379 4.86 16.22 -3.25
C TRP A 379 4.27 16.62 -4.59
N GLY A 380 4.11 17.92 -4.87
CA GLY A 380 3.88 18.41 -6.24
C GLY A 380 4.96 17.94 -7.25
N TYR A 381 6.23 17.85 -6.84
CA TYR A 381 7.31 17.29 -7.66
C TYR A 381 7.18 15.77 -7.90
N VAL A 382 6.73 15.01 -6.89
CA VAL A 382 6.41 13.57 -6.99
C VAL A 382 5.19 13.34 -7.91
N GLU A 383 4.12 14.12 -7.75
CA GLU A 383 2.91 14.02 -8.58
C GLU A 383 3.18 14.33 -10.06
N ALA A 384 4.17 15.17 -10.37
CA ALA A 384 4.54 15.50 -11.74
C ALA A 384 4.80 14.26 -12.62
N PHE A 385 5.38 13.19 -12.05
CA PHE A 385 5.68 11.96 -12.78
C PHE A 385 4.43 11.10 -13.10
N GLY A 386 3.31 11.35 -12.42
CA GLY A 386 1.99 10.81 -12.78
C GLY A 386 1.11 11.80 -13.57
N ALA A 387 1.42 13.10 -13.53
CA ALA A 387 0.61 14.15 -14.11
C ALA A 387 0.91 14.37 -15.61
N ALA A 388 0.01 13.96 -16.49
CA ALA A 388 0.11 14.21 -17.95
C ALA A 388 0.14 15.71 -18.35
N SER A 389 -0.06 16.63 -17.42
CA SER A 389 0.11 18.08 -17.59
C SER A 389 1.50 18.61 -17.22
N ALA A 390 2.37 17.79 -16.62
CA ALA A 390 3.77 18.12 -16.38
C ALA A 390 4.63 17.97 -17.66
N ASP A 391 4.20 17.14 -18.62
CA ASP A 391 4.80 17.01 -19.97
C ASP A 391 4.52 18.28 -20.82
N SER A 392 5.22 19.35 -20.45
CA SER A 392 5.04 20.70 -20.99
C SER A 392 5.44 20.80 -22.45
N ASN A 393 6.39 19.95 -22.86
CA ASN A 393 6.96 19.92 -24.21
C ASN A 393 6.25 18.91 -25.14
N SER A 394 5.52 17.94 -24.56
CA SER A 394 4.79 16.86 -25.23
C SER A 394 5.67 15.87 -26.01
N ASP A 395 6.82 15.49 -25.46
CA ASP A 395 7.64 14.37 -25.98
C ASP A 395 7.29 13.00 -25.36
N GLY A 396 6.47 12.98 -24.31
CA GLY A 396 5.99 11.78 -23.62
C GLY A 396 6.78 11.41 -22.38
N GLU A 397 7.75 12.22 -21.93
CA GLU A 397 8.54 12.01 -20.72
C GLU A 397 8.51 13.25 -19.80
N ILE A 398 8.78 13.06 -18.51
CA ILE A 398 8.80 14.15 -17.52
C ILE A 398 10.24 14.47 -17.17
N SER A 399 10.74 15.61 -17.64
CA SER A 399 12.08 16.06 -17.30
C SER A 399 12.15 16.69 -15.91
N PHE A 400 13.35 16.84 -15.35
CA PHE A 400 13.55 17.46 -14.05
C PHE A 400 13.12 18.93 -13.99
N GLY A 401 13.30 19.67 -15.08
CA GLY A 401 12.77 21.02 -15.23
C GLY A 401 11.24 21.06 -15.33
N GLU A 402 10.62 20.02 -15.88
CA GLU A 402 9.16 19.86 -15.96
C GLU A 402 8.55 19.42 -14.64
N GLY A 403 9.18 18.49 -13.92
CA GLY A 403 8.84 18.16 -12.54
C GLY A 403 8.95 19.38 -11.62
N TRP A 404 10.03 20.15 -11.76
CA TRP A 404 10.21 21.41 -11.02
C TRP A 404 9.17 22.47 -11.41
N GLN A 405 8.88 22.63 -12.70
CA GLN A 405 7.90 23.63 -13.16
C GLN A 405 6.48 23.24 -12.73
N TYR A 406 6.13 21.96 -12.74
CA TYR A 406 4.86 21.47 -12.21
C TYR A 406 4.77 21.64 -10.69
N ALA A 407 5.81 21.26 -9.94
CA ALA A 407 5.89 21.55 -8.51
C ALA A 407 5.72 23.04 -8.20
N TRP A 408 6.45 23.89 -8.93
CA TRP A 408 6.35 25.34 -8.83
C TRP A 408 4.93 25.83 -9.13
N ASP A 409 4.27 25.37 -10.18
CA ASP A 409 2.95 25.85 -10.57
C ASP A 409 1.82 25.36 -9.66
N ASN A 410 2.03 24.27 -8.90
CA ASN A 410 1.06 23.76 -7.93
C ASN A 410 1.29 24.28 -6.49
N ASP A 411 2.53 24.47 -6.02
CA ASP A 411 2.85 24.93 -4.64
C ASP A 411 2.01 26.15 -4.19
N ILE A 412 1.01 25.91 -3.34
CA ILE A 412 0.07 26.93 -2.84
C ILE A 412 0.77 27.88 -1.85
N THR A 413 1.80 27.41 -1.13
CA THR A 413 2.57 28.27 -0.21
C THR A 413 3.43 29.30 -0.97
N ARG A 414 3.87 28.97 -2.19
CA ARG A 414 4.46 29.92 -3.14
C ARG A 414 3.41 30.78 -3.83
N ILE A 415 2.21 30.28 -4.11
CA ILE A 415 1.11 31.08 -4.70
C ILE A 415 0.67 32.20 -3.73
N ASP A 416 0.50 31.89 -2.45
CA ASP A 416 0.17 32.86 -1.40
C ASP A 416 1.38 33.70 -0.93
N GLY A 417 2.61 33.33 -1.32
CA GLY A 417 3.84 34.08 -1.05
C GLY A 417 4.40 33.89 0.37
N TYR A 418 4.16 32.73 0.97
CA TYR A 418 4.80 32.29 2.22
C TYR A 418 6.18 31.65 1.97
N ASN A 419 6.30 30.90 0.88
CA ASN A 419 7.51 30.24 0.42
C ASN A 419 8.03 30.86 -0.89
N THR A 420 9.29 30.63 -1.24
CA THR A 420 9.81 30.84 -2.60
C THR A 420 10.87 29.77 -2.92
N PRO A 421 10.45 28.62 -3.49
CA PRO A 421 11.36 27.59 -4.00
C PRO A 421 12.38 28.17 -5.00
N GLN A 422 13.48 27.46 -5.25
CA GLN A 422 14.51 27.93 -6.18
C GLN A 422 15.02 26.80 -7.07
N MET A 423 15.35 27.15 -8.32
CA MET A 423 16.23 26.34 -9.17
C MET A 423 17.46 27.15 -9.60
N VAL A 424 18.58 26.46 -9.79
CA VAL A 424 19.82 26.94 -10.43
C VAL A 424 20.32 25.88 -11.42
N HIS A 425 20.66 26.32 -12.64
CA HIS A 425 21.05 25.44 -13.75
C HIS A 425 22.15 26.08 -14.62
N THR A 426 23.32 26.34 -14.02
CA THR A 426 24.46 27.01 -14.67
C THR A 426 25.22 26.10 -15.64
N GLY A 427 24.58 25.77 -16.77
CA GLY A 427 25.18 25.05 -17.90
C GLY A 427 24.45 23.77 -18.30
N LEU A 428 23.68 23.17 -17.38
CA LEU A 428 22.97 21.92 -17.61
C LEU A 428 21.58 22.05 -18.25
N ASN A 429 21.12 20.90 -18.73
CA ASN A 429 19.88 20.71 -19.46
C ASN A 429 18.70 20.45 -18.50
N ALA A 430 17.81 21.43 -18.35
CA ALA A 430 16.56 21.25 -17.60
C ALA A 430 15.69 20.10 -18.15
N ASN A 431 15.86 19.73 -19.43
CA ASN A 431 15.14 18.64 -20.10
C ASN A 431 15.76 17.23 -19.81
N ASN A 432 16.42 17.04 -18.67
CA ASN A 432 16.96 15.73 -18.25
C ASN A 432 15.85 14.79 -17.73
N VAL A 433 15.77 13.56 -18.23
CA VAL A 433 14.90 12.47 -17.72
C VAL A 433 15.77 11.25 -17.39
N TYR A 434 15.52 10.60 -16.25
CA TYR A 434 16.31 9.44 -15.79
C TYR A 434 15.99 8.17 -16.59
N ASN A 435 14.77 8.06 -17.14
CA ASN A 435 14.33 6.98 -18.04
C ASN A 435 15.23 6.79 -19.27
N TYR A 436 15.97 7.81 -19.70
CA TYR A 436 16.81 7.71 -20.89
C TYR A 436 17.95 6.69 -20.73
N CYS A 437 18.46 6.50 -19.51
CA CYS A 437 19.50 5.50 -19.22
C CYS A 437 18.95 4.06 -19.26
N TYR A 438 17.73 3.83 -18.77
CA TYR A 438 17.12 2.49 -18.67
C TYR A 438 16.50 1.93 -19.97
N ARG A 439 16.65 2.63 -21.10
CA ARG A 439 16.42 2.04 -22.42
C ARG A 439 17.66 1.25 -22.81
N VAL A 440 17.55 -0.08 -22.92
CA VAL A 440 18.69 -0.89 -23.32
C VAL A 440 19.11 -0.55 -24.75
N THR A 441 20.19 0.20 -24.84
CA THR A 441 20.64 0.95 -26.02
C THR A 441 21.65 0.10 -26.78
N GLY A 442 21.25 -0.38 -27.96
CA GLY A 442 22.03 -1.34 -28.75
C GLY A 442 21.73 -2.83 -28.50
N SER A 443 20.80 -3.17 -27.58
CA SER A 443 20.19 -4.51 -27.50
C SER A 443 18.69 -4.46 -27.79
N GLY A 444 18.05 -5.62 -27.78
CA GLY A 444 16.61 -5.73 -27.57
C GLY A 444 16.33 -6.08 -26.11
N ASP A 445 15.07 -5.92 -25.70
CA ASP A 445 14.56 -6.24 -24.38
C ASP A 445 13.07 -6.59 -24.52
N LEU A 446 12.71 -7.85 -24.28
CA LEU A 446 11.35 -8.39 -24.34
C LEU A 446 10.66 -8.21 -22.99
N PHE A 447 9.35 -7.97 -23.00
CA PHE A 447 8.55 -8.13 -21.78
C PHE A 447 7.14 -8.64 -22.00
N VAL A 448 6.55 -9.18 -20.92
CA VAL A 448 5.12 -9.50 -20.77
C VAL A 448 4.65 -8.96 -19.43
N SER A 449 3.80 -7.93 -19.44
CA SER A 449 3.38 -7.17 -18.26
C SER A 449 2.68 -8.04 -17.21
N ASP A 450 3.15 -8.00 -15.96
CA ASP A 450 2.59 -8.74 -14.80
C ASP A 450 1.32 -8.12 -14.21
N GLY A 451 1.02 -6.86 -14.54
CA GLY A 451 -0.16 -6.16 -14.04
C GLY A 451 -0.26 -4.72 -14.53
N PRO A 452 -1.35 -4.00 -14.24
CA PRO A 452 -1.68 -2.73 -14.89
C PRO A 452 -0.65 -1.59 -14.76
N ALA A 453 0.25 -1.65 -13.78
CA ALA A 453 1.31 -0.67 -13.55
C ALA A 453 2.69 -1.11 -14.10
N ASP A 454 2.80 -2.34 -14.63
CA ASP A 454 4.06 -2.85 -15.16
C ASP A 454 4.24 -2.46 -16.63
N VAL A 455 5.21 -1.57 -16.87
CA VAL A 455 5.64 -1.07 -18.18
C VAL A 455 6.83 -1.85 -18.76
N GLY A 456 7.11 -3.04 -18.22
CA GLY A 456 8.14 -3.98 -18.68
C GLY A 456 9.32 -4.15 -17.74
N HIS A 457 9.14 -3.94 -16.44
CA HIS A 457 10.17 -4.10 -15.40
C HIS A 457 9.80 -5.27 -14.48
N ASN A 458 10.79 -5.82 -13.77
CA ASN A 458 10.56 -6.92 -12.82
C ASN A 458 9.52 -6.55 -11.74
N SER A 459 8.29 -7.08 -11.86
CA SER A 459 7.12 -6.62 -11.12
C SER A 459 6.55 -7.70 -10.19
N HIS A 460 5.71 -7.29 -9.24
CA HIS A 460 5.19 -8.14 -8.16
C HIS A 460 3.66 -8.30 -8.19
N ASP A 461 3.04 -8.41 -9.37
CA ASP A 461 1.61 -8.71 -9.51
C ASP A 461 1.33 -10.04 -10.23
N TYR A 462 0.12 -10.57 -10.00
CA TYR A 462 -0.32 -11.90 -10.40
C TYR A 462 -1.52 -11.82 -11.36
N ASN A 463 -1.70 -10.70 -12.05
CA ASN A 463 -2.92 -10.36 -12.81
C ASN A 463 -2.56 -9.65 -14.13
N SER A 464 -1.56 -10.18 -14.83
CA SER A 464 -1.05 -9.70 -16.12
C SER A 464 -2.14 -9.14 -17.02
N THR A 465 -1.97 -7.91 -17.50
CA THR A 465 -2.85 -7.30 -18.51
C THR A 465 -2.61 -7.91 -19.89
N ASP A 466 -1.36 -8.28 -20.18
CA ASP A 466 -0.94 -8.87 -21.45
C ASP A 466 -1.42 -10.31 -21.66
N ILE A 467 -1.70 -11.06 -20.59
CA ILE A 467 -2.35 -12.38 -20.68
C ILE A 467 -3.87 -12.19 -20.57
N TRP A 468 -4.65 -12.74 -21.48
CA TRP A 468 -6.10 -12.86 -21.29
C TRP A 468 -6.69 -14.12 -21.91
N VAL A 469 -7.96 -14.38 -21.62
CA VAL A 469 -8.71 -15.52 -22.13
C VAL A 469 -10.04 -15.05 -22.69
N THR A 470 -10.46 -15.57 -23.84
CA THR A 470 -11.78 -15.33 -24.44
C THR A 470 -12.43 -16.65 -24.89
N GLN A 471 -13.66 -16.59 -25.41
CA GLN A 471 -14.31 -17.70 -26.12
C GLN A 471 -14.76 -17.31 -27.55
N ASP A 472 -14.57 -16.05 -27.96
CA ASP A 472 -14.81 -15.57 -29.32
C ASP A 472 -13.53 -14.86 -29.81
N PRO A 473 -12.96 -15.21 -30.98
CA PRO A 473 -11.74 -14.58 -31.49
C PRO A 473 -11.92 -13.13 -31.94
N ALA A 474 -13.13 -12.58 -31.92
CA ALA A 474 -13.39 -11.15 -32.11
C ALA A 474 -13.44 -10.36 -30.79
N ASP A 475 -13.33 -11.03 -29.64
CA ASP A 475 -13.34 -10.41 -28.31
C ASP A 475 -11.94 -10.00 -27.85
N THR A 476 -11.88 -8.99 -26.99
CA THR A 476 -10.65 -8.45 -26.39
C THR A 476 -10.70 -8.45 -24.86
N ASP A 477 -11.87 -8.62 -24.26
CA ASP A 477 -12.03 -8.51 -22.82
C ASP A 477 -11.71 -9.85 -22.13
N HIS A 478 -11.08 -9.79 -20.95
CA HIS A 478 -10.74 -11.01 -20.22
C HIS A 478 -11.99 -11.71 -19.67
N HIS A 479 -12.29 -12.88 -20.23
CA HIS A 479 -13.30 -13.81 -19.76
C HIS A 479 -12.75 -14.88 -18.83
N ASP A 480 -13.65 -15.41 -18.01
CA ASP A 480 -13.45 -16.55 -17.14
C ASP A 480 -13.23 -17.84 -17.96
N VAL A 481 -12.33 -18.72 -17.52
CA VAL A 481 -12.00 -19.98 -18.22
C VAL A 481 -13.16 -20.97 -18.13
N VAL A 482 -13.56 -21.56 -19.26
CA VAL A 482 -14.68 -22.51 -19.33
C VAL A 482 -14.20 -23.93 -19.60
N SER A 483 -14.31 -24.81 -18.60
CA SER A 483 -13.99 -26.22 -18.72
C SER A 483 -14.82 -26.92 -19.79
N GLY A 484 -14.21 -27.85 -20.54
CA GLY A 484 -14.85 -28.61 -21.61
C GLY A 484 -15.24 -27.81 -22.86
N MET A 485 -14.86 -26.53 -22.95
CA MET A 485 -14.93 -25.73 -24.17
C MET A 485 -13.53 -25.37 -24.68
N PRO A 486 -13.38 -25.10 -26.00
CA PRO A 486 -12.22 -24.38 -26.51
C PRO A 486 -12.23 -22.97 -25.94
N ASN A 487 -11.21 -22.63 -25.15
CA ASN A 487 -10.91 -21.26 -24.76
C ASN A 487 -9.85 -20.71 -25.70
N LEU A 488 -9.76 -19.39 -25.84
CA LEU A 488 -8.68 -18.73 -26.55
C LEU A 488 -7.78 -18.05 -25.53
N VAL A 489 -6.54 -18.52 -25.37
CA VAL A 489 -5.53 -17.84 -24.56
C VAL A 489 -4.80 -16.86 -25.47
N HIS A 490 -4.73 -15.61 -25.03
CA HIS A 490 -4.03 -14.53 -25.70
C HIS A 490 -2.88 -14.07 -24.82
N VAL A 491 -1.74 -13.74 -25.44
CA VAL A 491 -0.57 -13.15 -24.79
C VAL A 491 -0.01 -12.05 -25.68
N ALA A 492 0.01 -10.81 -25.21
CA ALA A 492 0.81 -9.75 -25.81
C ALA A 492 2.28 -9.90 -25.38
N VAL A 493 3.20 -9.58 -26.29
CA VAL A 493 4.64 -9.47 -26.01
C VAL A 493 5.15 -8.18 -26.60
N HIS A 494 5.96 -7.46 -25.82
CA HIS A 494 6.50 -6.15 -26.16
C HIS A 494 8.01 -6.25 -26.37
N ASN A 495 8.57 -5.29 -27.11
CA ASN A 495 10.01 -5.02 -27.14
C ASN A 495 10.23 -3.56 -26.69
N ARG A 496 10.66 -3.37 -25.43
CA ARG A 496 11.02 -2.02 -24.91
C ARG A 496 12.43 -1.58 -25.33
N GLY A 497 13.24 -2.53 -25.79
CA GLY A 497 14.60 -2.29 -26.28
C GLY A 497 14.67 -1.49 -27.58
N THR A 498 15.87 -1.03 -27.89
CA THR A 498 16.13 -0.11 -29.01
C THR A 498 16.43 -0.81 -30.34
N THR A 499 16.65 -2.12 -30.35
CA THR A 499 16.93 -2.92 -31.56
C THR A 499 15.87 -4.01 -31.78
N PRO A 500 15.67 -4.49 -33.03
CA PRO A 500 14.69 -5.53 -33.31
C PRO A 500 15.15 -6.89 -32.77
N ILE A 501 14.32 -7.54 -31.96
CA ILE A 501 14.57 -8.86 -31.37
C ILE A 501 14.16 -9.93 -32.37
N ALA A 502 15.04 -10.88 -32.71
CA ALA A 502 14.82 -11.86 -33.77
C ALA A 502 14.85 -13.31 -33.27
N ASN A 503 14.05 -14.17 -33.90
CA ASN A 503 13.96 -15.61 -33.58
C ASN A 503 13.44 -15.93 -32.16
N GLY A 504 12.68 -15.01 -31.56
CA GLY A 504 12.07 -15.20 -30.24
C GLY A 504 11.02 -16.31 -30.21
N SER A 505 10.70 -16.76 -29.01
CA SER A 505 9.71 -17.80 -28.75
C SER A 505 8.86 -17.46 -27.53
N LEU A 506 7.57 -17.78 -27.61
CA LEU A 506 6.61 -17.57 -26.53
C LEU A 506 6.03 -18.92 -26.09
N LYS A 507 6.06 -19.16 -24.79
CA LYS A 507 5.67 -20.42 -24.15
C LYS A 507 4.63 -20.13 -23.08
N VAL A 508 3.55 -20.90 -23.02
CA VAL A 508 2.51 -20.73 -21.98
C VAL A 508 2.43 -21.99 -21.12
N TYR A 509 2.54 -21.77 -19.81
CA TYR A 509 2.49 -22.79 -18.77
C TYR A 509 1.29 -22.58 -17.86
N TRP A 510 0.90 -23.64 -17.17
CA TRP A 510 -0.08 -23.64 -16.10
C TRP A 510 0.52 -24.32 -14.86
N GLY A 511 0.34 -23.72 -13.69
CA GLY A 511 0.70 -24.29 -12.39
C GLY A 511 -0.52 -24.63 -11.52
N ASP A 512 -0.37 -25.68 -10.70
CA ASP A 512 -1.37 -26.09 -9.69
C ASP A 512 -1.65 -24.98 -8.67
N THR A 513 -2.85 -25.02 -8.06
CA THR A 513 -3.28 -24.06 -7.03
C THR A 513 -2.41 -24.11 -5.78
N SER A 514 -1.40 -23.26 -5.71
CA SER A 514 -0.53 -23.13 -4.54
C SER A 514 -0.11 -21.68 -4.28
N THR A 515 -0.10 -21.30 -3.00
CA THR A 515 0.44 -20.01 -2.52
C THR A 515 1.97 -20.01 -2.42
N ALA A 516 2.64 -21.06 -2.90
CA ALA A 516 4.07 -21.11 -3.15
C ALA A 516 4.37 -22.23 -4.16
N THR A 517 4.26 -21.91 -5.45
CA THR A 517 4.77 -22.78 -6.54
C THR A 517 6.31 -22.75 -6.55
N SER A 518 6.95 -23.38 -7.53
CA SER A 518 8.41 -23.36 -7.70
C SER A 518 8.78 -23.66 -9.15
N TRP A 519 9.75 -22.90 -9.68
CA TRP A 519 10.06 -22.95 -11.11
C TRP A 519 11.25 -23.85 -11.46
N PRO A 520 11.21 -24.59 -12.59
CA PRO A 520 10.03 -24.88 -13.42
C PRO A 520 9.17 -26.04 -12.87
N GLY A 521 9.48 -26.55 -11.67
CA GLY A 521 9.02 -27.86 -11.19
C GLY A 521 7.52 -28.03 -10.96
N ASP A 522 6.80 -26.97 -10.61
CA ASP A 522 5.33 -26.99 -10.39
C ASP A 522 4.53 -26.47 -11.61
N PHE A 523 5.18 -26.25 -12.76
CA PHE A 523 4.56 -25.65 -13.95
C PHE A 523 4.62 -26.58 -15.16
N THR A 524 3.46 -26.83 -15.78
CA THR A 524 3.33 -27.66 -16.99
C THR A 524 3.09 -26.78 -18.21
N GLN A 525 3.87 -26.95 -19.28
CA GLN A 525 3.60 -26.26 -20.55
C GLN A 525 2.30 -26.82 -21.16
N ILE A 526 1.26 -25.99 -21.25
CA ILE A 526 -0.08 -26.39 -21.73
C ILE A 526 -0.28 -26.17 -23.22
N LEU A 527 0.50 -25.28 -23.84
CA LEU A 527 0.30 -24.84 -25.22
C LEU A 527 1.58 -24.99 -26.07
N PRO A 528 1.47 -25.28 -27.38
CA PRO A 528 2.61 -25.35 -28.27
C PRO A 528 3.41 -24.04 -28.29
N THR A 529 4.73 -24.12 -28.20
CA THR A 529 5.61 -22.94 -28.29
C THR A 529 5.36 -22.18 -29.60
N HIS A 530 5.04 -20.89 -29.50
CA HIS A 530 4.84 -20.02 -30.66
C HIS A 530 6.13 -19.27 -30.99
N PRO A 531 6.78 -19.53 -32.15
CA PRO A 531 7.93 -18.75 -32.58
C PRO A 531 7.49 -17.41 -33.18
N PHE A 532 8.32 -16.37 -33.06
CA PHE A 532 8.15 -15.12 -33.78
C PHE A 532 9.44 -14.71 -34.51
N ALA A 533 9.28 -14.12 -35.70
CA ALA A 533 10.39 -13.93 -36.62
C ALA A 533 11.27 -12.74 -36.22
N ALA A 534 10.64 -11.58 -35.99
CA ALA A 534 11.26 -10.43 -35.34
C ALA A 534 10.18 -9.51 -34.73
N LEU A 535 10.45 -8.93 -33.56
CA LEU A 535 9.64 -7.90 -32.92
C LEU A 535 10.43 -6.57 -32.94
N GLY A 536 9.84 -5.53 -33.54
CA GLY A 536 10.53 -4.24 -33.75
C GLY A 536 10.76 -3.44 -32.45
N PRO A 537 11.67 -2.46 -32.43
CA PRO A 537 11.87 -1.57 -31.28
C PRO A 537 10.56 -0.84 -30.94
N GLY A 538 10.15 -0.85 -29.67
CA GLY A 538 8.90 -0.25 -29.22
C GLY A 538 7.63 -0.87 -29.82
N ALA A 539 7.68 -2.11 -30.29
CA ALA A 539 6.55 -2.81 -30.87
C ALA A 539 5.94 -3.85 -29.92
N THR A 540 4.64 -4.09 -30.08
CA THR A 540 3.87 -5.11 -29.38
C THR A 540 3.21 -6.02 -30.42
N ASP A 541 3.30 -7.34 -30.24
CA ASP A 541 2.55 -8.33 -31.03
C ASP A 541 1.71 -9.23 -30.10
N THR A 542 0.50 -9.58 -30.52
CA THR A 542 -0.40 -10.48 -29.77
C THR A 542 -0.41 -11.88 -30.38
N TYR A 543 -0.20 -12.89 -29.53
CA TYR A 543 -0.20 -14.31 -29.89
C TYR A 543 -1.41 -15.00 -29.29
N THR A 544 -2.08 -15.85 -30.06
CA THR A 544 -3.34 -16.50 -29.64
C THR A 544 -3.29 -18.01 -29.87
N TRP A 545 -3.75 -18.79 -28.89
CA TRP A 545 -3.88 -20.24 -28.97
C TRP A 545 -5.29 -20.67 -28.62
N THR A 546 -5.75 -21.77 -29.20
CA THR A 546 -6.87 -22.53 -28.66
C THR A 546 -6.39 -23.45 -27.54
N TRP A 547 -7.05 -23.36 -26.38
CA TRP A 547 -6.81 -24.17 -25.19
C TRP A 547 -8.08 -24.96 -24.85
N ASP A 548 -8.06 -26.25 -25.17
CA ASP A 548 -9.11 -27.19 -24.79
C ASP A 548 -8.87 -27.63 -23.33
N VAL A 549 -9.66 -27.10 -22.40
CA VAL A 549 -9.57 -27.44 -20.96
C VAL A 549 -10.28 -28.78 -20.71
N ASP A 550 -9.59 -29.73 -20.07
CA ASP A 550 -10.13 -31.07 -19.78
C ASP A 550 -11.43 -30.97 -18.96
N PRO A 551 -12.56 -31.54 -19.44
CA PRO A 551 -13.82 -31.60 -18.69
C PRO A 551 -13.73 -32.22 -17.28
N GLY A 552 -12.66 -32.97 -16.97
CA GLY A 552 -12.38 -33.46 -15.62
C GLY A 552 -11.85 -32.40 -14.64
N ILE A 553 -11.42 -31.24 -15.15
CA ILE A 553 -11.08 -30.04 -14.36
C ILE A 553 -12.39 -29.27 -14.16
N GLY A 554 -13.10 -29.57 -13.07
CA GLY A 554 -14.45 -29.03 -12.82
C GLY A 554 -14.51 -27.54 -12.47
N LEU A 555 -15.74 -27.01 -12.42
CA LEU A 555 -16.05 -25.66 -11.93
C LEU A 555 -15.44 -25.41 -10.55
N GLY A 556 -14.84 -24.23 -10.36
CA GLY A 556 -14.13 -23.85 -9.14
C GLY A 556 -12.60 -24.06 -9.17
N HIS A 557 -12.02 -24.57 -10.27
CA HIS A 557 -10.56 -24.68 -10.40
C HIS A 557 -9.88 -23.31 -10.54
N HIS A 558 -8.59 -23.26 -10.18
CA HIS A 558 -7.70 -22.11 -10.38
C HIS A 558 -6.60 -22.46 -11.40
N PHE A 559 -6.16 -21.46 -12.15
CA PHE A 559 -5.09 -21.56 -13.12
C PHE A 559 -4.07 -20.44 -12.89
N CYS A 560 -2.88 -20.77 -12.37
CA CYS A 560 -1.69 -19.94 -12.51
C CYS A 560 -1.22 -20.03 -13.97
N LEU A 561 -1.69 -19.16 -14.86
CA LEU A 561 -1.10 -19.03 -16.20
C LEU A 561 0.22 -18.26 -16.11
N ILE A 562 1.27 -18.80 -16.73
CA ILE A 562 2.54 -18.11 -16.92
C ILE A 562 2.83 -18.02 -18.42
N ALA A 563 3.06 -16.82 -18.93
CA ALA A 563 3.71 -16.61 -20.21
C ALA A 563 5.23 -16.47 -20.01
N VAL A 564 6.02 -17.01 -20.92
CA VAL A 564 7.48 -16.80 -20.98
C VAL A 564 7.87 -16.46 -22.41
N ALA A 565 8.23 -15.20 -22.64
CA ALA A 565 8.99 -14.76 -23.80
C ALA A 565 10.47 -15.18 -23.63
N ASP A 566 11.20 -15.37 -24.73
CA ASP A 566 12.57 -15.92 -24.72
C ASP A 566 13.21 -15.80 -26.11
N SER A 567 14.35 -15.11 -26.23
CA SER A 567 15.06 -14.87 -27.49
C SER A 567 16.58 -15.07 -27.38
N PRO A 568 17.31 -15.39 -28.46
CA PRO A 568 18.78 -15.32 -28.45
C PRO A 568 19.34 -13.91 -28.20
N ASP A 569 18.56 -12.87 -28.54
CA ASP A 569 18.96 -11.45 -28.39
C ASP A 569 18.55 -10.87 -27.02
N ASP A 570 17.56 -11.48 -26.37
CA ASP A 570 17.15 -11.24 -24.99
C ASP A 570 16.64 -12.58 -24.39
N PRO A 571 17.51 -13.35 -23.71
CA PRO A 571 17.19 -14.70 -23.26
C PRO A 571 16.61 -14.70 -21.86
N MET A 572 15.57 -15.52 -21.64
CA MET A 572 14.98 -15.71 -20.31
C MET A 572 16.08 -16.09 -19.29
N THR A 573 16.34 -15.20 -18.33
CA THR A 573 17.36 -15.28 -17.28
C THR A 573 16.91 -16.20 -16.14
N GLY A 574 16.47 -17.41 -16.52
CA GLY A 574 15.77 -18.42 -15.71
C GLY A 574 15.96 -18.29 -14.20
N GLY A 575 14.94 -17.70 -13.55
CA GLY A 575 15.01 -17.18 -12.18
C GLY A 575 15.57 -18.16 -11.12
N PRO A 576 16.19 -17.64 -10.04
CA PRO A 576 17.15 -18.38 -9.23
C PRO A 576 16.66 -19.75 -8.76
N ALA A 577 17.42 -20.82 -9.07
CA ALA A 577 16.95 -22.20 -8.95
C ALA A 577 16.47 -22.59 -7.53
N GLY A 578 15.14 -22.64 -7.36
CA GLY A 578 14.46 -22.86 -6.08
C GLY A 578 13.57 -21.70 -5.61
N VAL A 579 13.52 -20.60 -6.36
CA VAL A 579 12.57 -19.49 -6.20
C VAL A 579 11.13 -19.96 -6.43
N THR A 580 10.20 -19.38 -5.66
CA THR A 580 8.80 -19.79 -5.58
C THR A 580 7.84 -18.96 -6.44
N TYR A 581 8.33 -17.87 -7.02
CA TYR A 581 7.57 -16.88 -7.75
C TYR A 581 8.53 -16.18 -8.72
N VAL A 582 8.35 -16.33 -10.04
CA VAL A 582 9.43 -16.07 -11.02
C VAL A 582 9.34 -14.71 -11.68
N ALA A 583 8.12 -14.22 -11.88
CA ALA A 583 7.81 -12.98 -12.57
C ALA A 583 8.62 -11.76 -12.07
N PRO A 584 8.81 -11.54 -10.75
CA PRO A 584 9.60 -10.43 -10.24
C PRO A 584 11.12 -10.56 -10.38
N TYR A 585 11.60 -11.57 -11.11
CA TYR A 585 13.03 -11.78 -11.37
C TYR A 585 13.37 -11.68 -12.86
N ASP A 586 12.38 -11.63 -13.75
CA ASP A 586 12.60 -11.55 -15.20
C ASP A 586 11.34 -11.05 -15.92
N ASN A 587 11.40 -9.84 -16.47
CA ASN A 587 10.32 -9.16 -17.21
C ASN A 587 9.85 -9.92 -18.47
N ASN A 588 10.61 -10.91 -18.97
CA ASN A 588 10.15 -11.84 -20.00
C ASN A 588 8.99 -12.75 -19.54
N ILE A 589 8.68 -12.77 -18.24
CA ILE A 589 7.69 -13.64 -17.61
C ILE A 589 6.49 -12.81 -17.14
N GLY A 590 5.29 -13.14 -17.63
CA GLY A 590 4.04 -12.59 -17.11
C GLY A 590 3.22 -13.65 -16.37
N GLN A 591 2.65 -13.34 -15.21
CA GLN A 591 1.73 -14.21 -14.46
C GLN A 591 0.27 -13.71 -14.45
N LYS A 592 -0.67 -14.64 -14.69
CA LYS A 592 -2.11 -14.41 -14.46
C LYS A 592 -2.78 -15.53 -13.68
N ASN A 593 -3.26 -15.17 -12.48
CA ASN A 593 -4.10 -16.00 -11.64
C ASN A 593 -5.57 -15.93 -12.11
N ILE A 594 -6.07 -17.02 -12.71
CA ILE A 594 -7.48 -17.15 -13.07
C ILE A 594 -8.16 -18.12 -12.09
N THR A 595 -8.96 -17.58 -11.16
CA THR A 595 -9.82 -18.37 -10.27
C THR A 595 -11.22 -17.79 -10.31
N ILE A 596 -12.25 -18.63 -10.41
CA ILE A 596 -13.63 -18.23 -10.16
C ILE A 596 -14.28 -19.23 -9.21
N VAL A 597 -14.70 -18.73 -8.05
CA VAL A 597 -15.55 -19.46 -7.11
C VAL A 597 -16.95 -18.91 -7.26
N GLU A 598 -17.73 -19.57 -8.11
CA GLU A 598 -19.12 -19.21 -8.36
C GLU A 598 -20.04 -19.77 -7.27
N ASP A 599 -20.87 -18.91 -6.66
CA ASP A 599 -22.09 -19.35 -6.00
C ASP A 599 -23.22 -19.36 -7.03
N HIS A 600 -23.81 -20.54 -7.20
CA HIS A 600 -24.87 -20.79 -8.16
C HIS A 600 -26.27 -20.75 -7.53
N GLY A 601 -26.44 -20.04 -6.40
CA GLY A 601 -27.69 -20.00 -5.64
C GLY A 601 -27.87 -21.16 -4.66
N THR A 602 -26.86 -22.03 -4.52
CA THR A 602 -26.72 -23.00 -3.42
C THR A 602 -26.38 -22.30 -2.08
N GLY A 603 -26.06 -21.01 -2.13
CA GLY A 603 -25.68 -20.20 -0.97
C GLY A 603 -24.22 -20.34 -0.57
N HIS A 604 -23.43 -21.12 -1.32
CA HIS A 604 -22.01 -21.38 -1.04
C HIS A 604 -21.23 -21.95 -2.24
N GLY A 605 -19.96 -21.58 -2.33
CA GLY A 605 -18.98 -22.16 -3.27
C GLY A 605 -17.69 -22.51 -2.53
N THR A 606 -16.96 -23.54 -2.97
CA THR A 606 -15.74 -24.04 -2.27
C THR A 606 -14.56 -24.18 -3.23
N PHE A 607 -13.36 -23.93 -2.71
CA PHE A 607 -12.10 -23.82 -3.44
C PHE A 607 -10.95 -24.40 -2.63
N ASP A 608 -10.17 -25.34 -3.20
CA ASP A 608 -9.01 -25.94 -2.53
C ASP A 608 -7.69 -25.32 -3.04
N PHE A 609 -6.82 -24.90 -2.12
CA PHE A 609 -5.49 -24.35 -2.44
C PHE A 609 -4.40 -24.95 -1.55
N THR A 610 -3.16 -24.97 -2.04
CA THR A 610 -2.02 -25.63 -1.38
C THR A 610 -1.05 -24.63 -0.75
N LEU A 611 -0.95 -24.63 0.58
CA LEU A 611 0.20 -24.08 1.30
C LEU A 611 1.42 -24.98 1.08
N LYS A 612 2.61 -24.43 0.85
CA LYS A 612 3.82 -25.21 0.53
C LYS A 612 5.11 -24.56 1.02
N ASN A 613 6.01 -25.33 1.63
CA ASN A 613 7.38 -24.87 1.96
C ASN A 613 8.38 -25.46 0.96
N ASN A 614 8.85 -24.64 0.01
CA ASN A 614 9.85 -25.05 -1.00
C ASN A 614 11.31 -24.89 -0.52
N THR A 615 11.54 -24.36 0.68
CA THR A 615 12.89 -24.21 1.23
C THR A 615 13.48 -25.56 1.64
N ARG A 616 14.80 -25.58 1.87
CA ARG A 616 15.51 -26.78 2.37
C ARG A 616 15.50 -26.90 3.90
N GLN A 617 14.76 -26.05 4.61
CA GLN A 617 14.66 -26.04 6.08
C GLN A 617 13.21 -26.16 6.54
N SER A 618 12.99 -26.56 7.80
CA SER A 618 11.65 -26.44 8.39
C SER A 618 11.40 -24.97 8.68
N ASP A 619 10.28 -24.44 8.20
CA ASP A 619 9.93 -23.03 8.35
C ASP A 619 8.53 -22.86 8.94
N SER A 620 8.22 -21.63 9.35
CA SER A 620 6.95 -21.21 9.94
C SER A 620 6.32 -20.18 9.00
N VAL A 621 5.30 -20.60 8.25
CA VAL A 621 4.60 -19.71 7.30
C VAL A 621 3.32 -19.16 7.91
N ASP A 622 2.96 -17.96 7.51
CA ASP A 622 1.70 -17.32 7.86
C ASP A 622 0.80 -17.29 6.62
N LEU A 623 -0.48 -17.64 6.76
CA LEU A 623 -1.49 -17.48 5.71
C LEU A 623 -2.29 -16.21 6.00
N VAL A 624 -2.29 -15.27 5.06
CA VAL A 624 -3.08 -14.05 5.07
C VAL A 624 -4.21 -14.18 4.07
N VAL A 625 -5.43 -13.85 4.51
CA VAL A 625 -6.62 -13.70 3.69
C VAL A 625 -6.98 -12.23 3.65
N GLU A 626 -6.88 -11.63 2.48
CA GLU A 626 -7.01 -10.19 2.23
C GLU A 626 -8.18 -9.93 1.28
N TRP A 627 -9.01 -8.93 1.59
CA TRP A 627 -10.15 -8.52 0.78
C TRP A 627 -9.73 -7.41 -0.19
N VAL A 628 -9.86 -7.68 -1.49
CA VAL A 628 -9.71 -6.67 -2.54
C VAL A 628 -11.06 -5.97 -2.69
N GLY A 629 -11.16 -4.78 -2.11
CA GLY A 629 -12.41 -4.00 -2.04
C GLY A 629 -13.35 -4.41 -0.91
N ASN A 630 -14.65 -4.14 -1.08
CA ASN A 630 -15.63 -4.32 -0.01
C ASN A 630 -16.12 -5.79 0.10
N PRO A 631 -15.96 -6.46 1.25
CA PRO A 631 -16.41 -7.84 1.45
C PRO A 631 -17.93 -7.97 1.39
N TRP A 632 -18.41 -9.01 0.70
CA TRP A 632 -19.80 -9.46 0.78
C TRP A 632 -19.89 -10.99 0.90
N GLY A 633 -20.86 -11.45 1.68
CA GLY A 633 -20.91 -12.85 2.13
C GLY A 633 -20.06 -13.10 3.39
N SER A 634 -19.78 -14.37 3.68
CA SER A 634 -18.81 -14.80 4.70
C SER A 634 -17.90 -15.89 4.14
N VAL A 635 -16.66 -15.93 4.62
CA VAL A 635 -15.65 -16.90 4.16
C VAL A 635 -15.29 -17.81 5.33
N ILE A 636 -15.21 -19.11 5.07
CA ILE A 636 -14.87 -20.14 6.04
C ILE A 636 -13.69 -20.94 5.51
N LEU A 637 -12.55 -20.89 6.20
CA LEU A 637 -11.41 -21.76 5.90
C LEU A 637 -11.59 -23.10 6.62
N THR A 638 -11.45 -24.21 5.89
CA THR A 638 -11.40 -25.56 6.44
C THR A 638 -9.95 -26.04 6.42
N LEU A 639 -9.36 -26.21 7.60
CA LEU A 639 -8.00 -26.73 7.75
C LEU A 639 -7.98 -28.27 7.77
N PRO A 640 -6.90 -28.92 7.30
CA PRO A 640 -6.70 -30.36 7.47
C PRO A 640 -6.55 -30.72 8.95
N GLU A 641 -6.87 -31.97 9.31
CA GLU A 641 -7.03 -32.39 10.71
C GLU A 641 -5.79 -32.15 11.59
N ASP A 642 -4.58 -32.24 11.05
CA ASP A 642 -3.35 -31.95 11.79
C ASP A 642 -3.23 -30.45 12.12
N LEU A 643 -3.45 -29.56 11.16
CA LEU A 643 -3.47 -28.11 11.37
C LEU A 643 -4.64 -27.68 12.28
N SER A 644 -5.84 -28.23 12.10
CA SER A 644 -6.96 -28.01 13.04
C SER A 644 -6.61 -28.40 14.48
N ASN A 645 -5.79 -29.44 14.65
CA ASN A 645 -5.32 -29.88 15.96
C ASN A 645 -4.18 -29.02 16.54
N LEU A 646 -3.45 -28.24 15.73
CA LEU A 646 -2.52 -27.22 16.21
C LEU A 646 -3.24 -25.94 16.65
N VAL A 647 -4.28 -25.52 15.93
CA VAL A 647 -5.19 -24.43 16.34
C VAL A 647 -5.86 -24.76 17.68
N LYS A 648 -6.42 -25.97 17.84
CA LYS A 648 -6.98 -26.47 19.12
C LYS A 648 -5.98 -26.57 20.28
N ARG A 649 -4.69 -26.36 20.03
CA ARG A 649 -3.60 -26.39 21.03
C ARG A 649 -2.94 -25.02 21.21
N GLU A 650 -3.52 -23.95 20.64
CA GLU A 650 -2.97 -22.58 20.69
C GLU A 650 -1.52 -22.51 20.19
N THR A 651 -1.12 -23.45 19.32
CA THR A 651 0.24 -23.55 18.75
C THR A 651 0.39 -22.70 17.49
N ILE A 652 -0.72 -22.52 16.77
CA ILE A 652 -0.92 -21.57 15.68
C ILE A 652 -1.82 -20.47 16.21
N LYS A 653 -1.48 -19.21 15.94
CA LYS A 653 -2.29 -18.03 16.29
C LYS A 653 -3.32 -17.74 15.22
N LEU A 654 -4.43 -17.10 15.63
CA LEU A 654 -5.50 -16.64 14.75
C LEU A 654 -5.74 -15.15 15.00
N GLU A 655 -5.75 -14.36 13.93
CA GLU A 655 -6.07 -12.92 13.97
C GLU A 655 -7.21 -12.65 12.99
N ASN A 656 -8.25 -11.94 13.45
CA ASN A 656 -9.51 -11.71 12.72
C ASN A 656 -10.20 -12.98 12.17
N LEU A 657 -10.01 -14.12 12.83
CA LEU A 657 -10.65 -15.41 12.52
C LEU A 657 -11.41 -15.95 13.73
N LYS A 658 -12.56 -16.60 13.48
CA LYS A 658 -13.43 -17.19 14.51
C LYS A 658 -13.68 -18.67 14.24
N ILE A 659 -13.39 -19.52 15.22
CA ILE A 659 -13.65 -20.96 15.14
C ILE A 659 -15.18 -21.22 15.15
N MET A 660 -15.66 -22.06 14.23
CA MET A 660 -17.08 -22.46 14.15
C MET A 660 -17.25 -23.95 13.79
N ASP A 661 -18.35 -24.54 14.23
CA ASP A 661 -18.77 -25.88 13.79
C ASP A 661 -19.41 -25.79 12.40
N VAL A 662 -18.90 -26.59 11.44
CA VAL A 662 -19.45 -26.68 10.08
C VAL A 662 -20.26 -27.98 9.94
N PRO A 663 -21.57 -27.92 9.65
CA PRO A 663 -22.39 -29.13 9.49
C PRO A 663 -21.82 -30.09 8.44
N GLY A 664 -21.77 -31.38 8.77
CA GLY A 664 -21.23 -32.44 7.90
C GLY A 664 -19.71 -32.63 7.97
N GLN A 665 -18.93 -31.63 8.39
CA GLN A 665 -17.48 -31.74 8.54
C GLN A 665 -17.08 -32.41 9.88
N LYS A 666 -15.86 -32.97 9.93
CA LYS A 666 -15.24 -33.55 11.13
C LYS A 666 -14.30 -32.60 11.87
N VAL A 667 -13.92 -31.51 11.21
CA VAL A 667 -13.05 -30.44 11.70
C VAL A 667 -13.85 -29.15 11.81
N PRO A 668 -13.51 -28.23 12.73
CA PRO A 668 -14.13 -26.91 12.76
C PRO A 668 -13.58 -26.04 11.63
N GLY A 669 -14.44 -25.17 11.09
CA GLY A 669 -14.05 -24.12 10.15
C GLY A 669 -13.58 -22.86 10.88
N LEU A 670 -12.90 -21.98 10.15
CA LEU A 670 -12.45 -20.66 10.61
C LEU A 670 -13.16 -19.59 9.78
N GLU A 671 -14.14 -18.93 10.39
CA GLU A 671 -14.88 -17.80 9.81
C GLU A 671 -13.99 -16.55 9.77
N VAL A 672 -13.85 -15.94 8.59
CA VAL A 672 -13.19 -14.63 8.40
C VAL A 672 -14.09 -13.55 8.99
N THR A 673 -13.60 -12.85 10.01
CA THR A 673 -14.30 -11.73 10.66
C THR A 673 -13.62 -10.38 10.42
N GLY A 674 -12.43 -10.38 9.80
CA GLY A 674 -11.73 -9.19 9.34
C GLY A 674 -12.44 -8.52 8.17
N LYS A 675 -12.40 -7.18 8.12
CA LYS A 675 -12.96 -6.37 7.03
C LYS A 675 -11.97 -6.08 5.90
N THR A 676 -10.68 -6.21 6.19
CA THR A 676 -9.56 -5.95 5.27
C THR A 676 -8.68 -7.18 5.20
N GLU A 677 -8.10 -7.63 6.31
CA GLU A 677 -7.34 -8.88 6.38
C GLU A 677 -7.66 -9.75 7.62
N ALA A 678 -7.31 -11.03 7.51
CA ALA A 678 -7.34 -12.05 8.55
C ALA A 678 -6.15 -13.02 8.39
N ARG A 679 -5.58 -13.50 9.50
CA ARG A 679 -4.30 -14.23 9.50
C ARG A 679 -4.33 -15.53 10.31
N ILE A 680 -3.73 -16.58 9.75
CA ILE A 680 -3.33 -17.81 10.45
C ILE A 680 -1.81 -17.78 10.58
N ILE A 681 -1.31 -17.53 11.80
CA ILE A 681 0.10 -17.22 12.05
C ILE A 681 0.80 -18.40 12.74
N GLY A 682 1.95 -18.81 12.20
CA GLY A 682 2.83 -19.83 12.78
C GLY A 682 2.62 -21.25 12.26
N ILE A 683 2.23 -21.43 11.00
CA ILE A 683 1.95 -22.76 10.40
C ILE A 683 3.29 -23.49 10.15
N PRO A 684 3.57 -24.61 10.85
CA PRO A 684 4.88 -25.27 10.74
C PRO A 684 4.92 -26.25 9.56
N LEU A 685 5.81 -26.00 8.60
CA LEU A 685 6.00 -26.85 7.41
C LEU A 685 7.46 -27.34 7.31
N LYS A 686 7.65 -28.64 7.11
CA LYS A 686 8.97 -29.26 6.83
C LYS A 686 9.47 -28.90 5.42
N PRO A 687 10.76 -29.12 5.09
CA PRO A 687 11.26 -28.97 3.72
C PRO A 687 10.42 -29.77 2.71
N GLY A 688 9.92 -29.13 1.66
CA GLY A 688 9.07 -29.75 0.63
C GLY A 688 7.69 -30.19 1.10
N GLU A 689 7.20 -29.71 2.26
CA GLU A 689 5.91 -30.12 2.80
C GLU A 689 4.76 -29.22 2.31
N SER A 690 3.72 -29.86 1.79
CA SER A 690 2.48 -29.22 1.33
C SER A 690 1.29 -29.50 2.28
N ARG A 691 0.31 -28.59 2.29
CA ARG A 691 -1.01 -28.76 2.93
C ARG A 691 -2.11 -28.12 2.09
N ILE A 692 -3.13 -28.90 1.74
CA ILE A 692 -4.36 -28.39 1.14
C ILE A 692 -5.19 -27.71 2.23
N VAL A 693 -5.74 -26.54 1.93
CA VAL A 693 -6.73 -25.79 2.73
C VAL A 693 -7.91 -25.50 1.83
N SER A 694 -9.13 -25.73 2.32
CA SER A 694 -10.35 -25.38 1.59
C SER A 694 -10.86 -24.01 2.02
N LEU A 695 -11.25 -23.17 1.08
CA LEU A 695 -11.97 -21.92 1.28
C LEU A 695 -13.42 -22.11 0.83
N THR A 696 -14.38 -21.94 1.74
CA THR A 696 -15.81 -21.95 1.41
C THR A 696 -16.39 -20.54 1.58
N MET A 697 -16.84 -19.93 0.49
CA MET A 697 -17.67 -18.72 0.51
C MET A 697 -19.11 -19.11 0.90
N ARG A 698 -19.84 -18.21 1.58
CA ARG A 698 -21.30 -18.24 1.75
C ARG A 698 -21.94 -16.89 1.42
N THR A 699 -23.12 -16.92 0.81
CA THR A 699 -23.69 -15.79 0.04
C THR A 699 -25.13 -15.42 0.43
N GLU A 700 -25.54 -15.72 1.66
CA GLU A 700 -26.95 -15.78 2.14
C GLU A 700 -27.88 -14.56 1.85
N LYS A 701 -27.38 -13.42 1.32
CA LYS A 701 -28.13 -12.16 1.10
C LYS A 701 -27.73 -11.34 -0.14
N THR A 702 -26.97 -11.88 -1.09
CA THR A 702 -26.40 -11.10 -2.21
C THR A 702 -27.29 -11.07 -3.46
N LYS A 703 -26.81 -10.42 -4.53
CA LYS A 703 -27.50 -10.33 -5.83
C LYS A 703 -26.69 -11.03 -6.94
N PRO A 704 -27.34 -11.65 -7.94
CA PRO A 704 -26.66 -12.08 -9.16
C PRO A 704 -25.85 -10.96 -9.83
N GLY A 705 -24.68 -11.31 -10.37
CA GLY A 705 -23.73 -10.38 -10.98
C GLY A 705 -22.86 -9.61 -9.98
N GLN A 706 -23.01 -9.83 -8.68
CA GLN A 706 -22.12 -9.27 -7.67
C GLN A 706 -20.77 -10.02 -7.69
N ARG A 707 -19.66 -9.26 -7.70
CA ARG A 707 -18.27 -9.75 -7.72
C ARG A 707 -17.49 -9.26 -6.49
N SER A 708 -16.65 -10.11 -5.92
CA SER A 708 -15.68 -9.82 -4.85
C SER A 708 -14.35 -10.45 -5.25
N GLU A 709 -13.23 -9.96 -4.73
CA GLU A 709 -11.94 -10.62 -4.92
C GLU A 709 -11.21 -10.76 -3.57
N LEU A 710 -10.52 -11.89 -3.42
CA LEU A 710 -9.75 -12.28 -2.25
C LEU A 710 -8.33 -12.59 -2.67
N ARG A 711 -7.34 -12.04 -1.96
CA ARG A 711 -5.93 -12.40 -2.15
C ARG A 711 -5.50 -13.30 -0.98
N LEU A 712 -5.06 -14.52 -1.30
CA LEU A 712 -4.54 -15.49 -0.35
C LEU A 712 -3.01 -15.46 -0.43
N ARG A 713 -2.35 -14.80 0.52
CA ARG A 713 -0.89 -14.66 0.54
C ARG A 713 -0.26 -15.61 1.54
N GLN A 714 0.85 -16.22 1.18
CA GLN A 714 1.71 -16.95 2.11
C GLN A 714 2.93 -16.09 2.44
N GLU A 715 3.09 -15.73 3.71
CA GLU A 715 4.24 -14.99 4.21
C GLU A 715 5.21 -15.96 4.91
N ALA A 716 6.53 -15.76 4.75
CA ALA A 716 7.56 -16.40 5.54
C ALA A 716 8.53 -15.32 6.02
N ASN A 717 8.78 -15.24 7.33
CA ASN A 717 9.55 -14.15 7.95
C ASN A 717 9.03 -12.73 7.60
N LYS A 718 7.72 -12.61 7.34
CA LYS A 718 6.98 -11.44 6.80
C LYS A 718 7.17 -11.13 5.30
N THR A 719 8.09 -11.78 4.60
CA THR A 719 8.19 -11.67 3.13
C THR A 719 7.10 -12.50 2.48
N VAL A 720 6.36 -11.96 1.50
CA VAL A 720 5.41 -12.74 0.70
C VAL A 720 6.21 -13.69 -0.21
N ILE A 721 5.96 -15.00 -0.08
CA ILE A 721 6.64 -16.04 -0.86
C ILE A 721 5.74 -16.67 -1.94
N GLY A 722 4.52 -16.14 -2.08
CA GLY A 722 3.59 -16.41 -3.17
C GLY A 722 2.14 -16.05 -2.79
N ALA A 723 1.27 -15.93 -3.78
CA ALA A 723 -0.13 -15.59 -3.60
C ALA A 723 -1.07 -16.26 -4.63
N VAL A 724 -2.32 -16.47 -4.21
CA VAL A 724 -3.42 -16.91 -5.09
C VAL A 724 -4.54 -15.87 -5.03
N THR A 725 -4.94 -15.36 -6.18
CA THR A 725 -6.07 -14.42 -6.32
C THR A 725 -7.35 -15.21 -6.61
N VAL A 726 -8.41 -14.96 -5.85
CA VAL A 726 -9.67 -15.71 -5.88
C VAL A 726 -10.83 -14.76 -6.14
N ARG A 727 -11.43 -14.82 -7.34
CA ARG A 727 -12.66 -14.08 -7.64
C ARG A 727 -13.86 -14.87 -7.14
N LEU A 728 -14.71 -14.17 -6.38
CA LEU A 728 -15.99 -14.63 -5.88
C LEU A 728 -17.10 -14.02 -6.73
N GLN A 729 -17.97 -14.84 -7.31
CA GLN A 729 -19.08 -14.37 -8.14
C GLN A 729 -20.39 -15.05 -7.71
N GLN A 730 -21.48 -14.29 -7.62
CA GLN A 730 -22.82 -14.89 -7.56
C GLN A 730 -23.47 -14.88 -8.95
N VAL A 731 -23.84 -16.06 -9.43
CA VAL A 731 -24.51 -16.26 -10.73
C VAL A 731 -26.02 -16.16 -10.56
N ASP A 732 -26.77 -15.81 -11.60
CA ASP A 732 -28.22 -16.03 -11.58
C ASP A 732 -28.45 -17.56 -11.71
N PRO A 733 -29.16 -18.24 -10.78
CA PRO A 733 -29.48 -19.67 -10.89
C PRO A 733 -30.43 -20.01 -12.06
N THR A 734 -30.74 -19.01 -12.91
CA THR A 734 -31.46 -19.15 -14.17
C THR A 734 -30.67 -18.55 -15.34
N ASP A 735 -29.36 -18.35 -15.20
CA ASP A 735 -28.44 -18.14 -16.31
C ASP A 735 -28.33 -19.42 -17.14
N CYS A 736 -28.40 -19.29 -18.46
CA CYS A 736 -28.46 -20.46 -19.33
C CYS A 736 -27.10 -21.13 -19.54
N ASP A 737 -26.03 -20.34 -19.62
CA ASP A 737 -24.68 -20.88 -19.83
C ASP A 737 -24.23 -21.61 -18.55
N TRP A 738 -24.61 -21.13 -17.36
CA TRP A 738 -24.45 -21.90 -16.12
C TRP A 738 -25.29 -23.19 -16.10
N VAL A 739 -26.62 -23.10 -16.23
CA VAL A 739 -27.54 -24.25 -16.08
C VAL A 739 -27.14 -25.40 -17.01
N THR A 740 -26.76 -25.08 -18.25
CA THR A 740 -26.32 -26.07 -19.22
C THR A 740 -24.96 -26.67 -18.87
N ARG A 741 -23.95 -25.87 -18.50
CA ARG A 741 -22.62 -26.37 -18.05
C ARG A 741 -22.71 -27.23 -16.80
N ASN A 742 -23.46 -26.82 -15.79
CA ASN A 742 -23.67 -27.61 -14.57
C ASN A 742 -24.33 -28.97 -14.87
N SER A 743 -25.23 -29.00 -15.85
CA SER A 743 -25.85 -30.24 -16.35
C SER A 743 -24.90 -31.10 -17.22
N VAL A 744 -23.81 -30.54 -17.76
CA VAL A 744 -22.74 -31.35 -18.39
C VAL A 744 -21.98 -32.13 -17.32
N GLU A 745 -21.50 -31.45 -16.28
CA GLU A 745 -20.71 -32.05 -15.20
C GLU A 745 -21.52 -33.07 -14.40
N ALA A 746 -22.66 -32.66 -13.85
CA ALA A 746 -23.44 -33.46 -12.92
C ALA A 746 -23.87 -34.81 -13.52
N PHE A 747 -24.19 -34.81 -14.82
CA PHE A 747 -24.57 -36.03 -15.54
C PHE A 747 -23.38 -36.82 -16.12
N ALA A 748 -22.18 -36.22 -16.24
CA ALA A 748 -20.94 -36.97 -16.48
C ALA A 748 -20.59 -37.82 -15.24
N ASP A 749 -20.58 -37.19 -14.06
CA ASP A 749 -20.34 -37.85 -12.77
C ASP A 749 -21.38 -38.93 -12.51
N LEU A 750 -22.67 -38.63 -12.67
CA LEU A 750 -23.75 -39.60 -12.45
C LEU A 750 -23.65 -40.80 -13.42
N ALA A 751 -23.27 -40.57 -14.68
CA ALA A 751 -23.04 -41.64 -15.65
C ALA A 751 -21.82 -42.52 -15.30
N LEU A 752 -20.74 -41.94 -14.78
CA LEU A 752 -19.54 -42.65 -14.37
C LEU A 752 -19.72 -43.40 -13.04
N LYS A 753 -20.45 -42.81 -12.09
CA LYS A 753 -20.69 -43.30 -10.72
C LYS A 753 -21.72 -44.44 -10.66
N PHE A 754 -22.70 -44.45 -11.56
CA PHE A 754 -23.79 -45.43 -11.57
C PHE A 754 -23.97 -46.20 -12.89
N GLU A 755 -23.10 -46.00 -13.88
CA GLU A 755 -23.15 -46.64 -15.22
C GLU A 755 -24.46 -46.38 -16.02
N ILE A 756 -25.19 -45.30 -15.69
CA ILE A 756 -26.49 -44.97 -16.30
C ILE A 756 -26.28 -44.39 -17.71
N SER A 757 -26.68 -45.12 -18.75
CA SER A 757 -26.54 -44.70 -20.15
C SER A 757 -27.27 -43.39 -20.45
N SER A 758 -28.47 -43.22 -19.92
CA SER A 758 -29.33 -42.06 -20.18
C SER A 758 -28.75 -40.77 -19.57
N ALA A 759 -27.94 -40.86 -18.50
CA ALA A 759 -27.21 -39.73 -17.95
C ALA A 759 -26.08 -39.29 -18.89
N LYS A 760 -25.39 -40.24 -19.54
CA LYS A 760 -24.41 -39.92 -20.58
C LYS A 760 -25.03 -39.20 -21.79
N GLU A 761 -26.27 -39.56 -22.14
CA GLU A 761 -27.01 -38.87 -23.21
C GLU A 761 -27.43 -37.44 -22.80
N VAL A 762 -27.79 -37.21 -21.53
CA VAL A 762 -28.02 -35.85 -20.98
C VAL A 762 -26.75 -35.00 -21.02
N ASN A 763 -25.62 -35.54 -20.54
CA ASN A 763 -24.30 -34.91 -20.62
C ASN A 763 -23.95 -34.50 -22.06
N GLN A 764 -24.12 -35.40 -23.03
CA GLN A 764 -23.83 -35.13 -24.44
C GLN A 764 -24.78 -34.10 -25.07
N LEU A 765 -26.06 -34.09 -24.68
CA LEU A 765 -27.05 -33.12 -25.11
C LEU A 765 -26.69 -31.70 -24.64
N PHE A 766 -26.34 -31.54 -23.36
CA PHE A 766 -25.94 -30.24 -22.81
C PHE A 766 -24.55 -29.81 -23.29
N ALA A 767 -23.59 -30.71 -23.45
CA ALA A 767 -22.27 -30.37 -23.99
C ALA A 767 -22.39 -29.82 -25.41
N LYS A 768 -23.27 -30.41 -26.23
CA LYS A 768 -23.61 -29.89 -27.56
C LYS A 768 -24.34 -28.54 -27.48
N ALA A 769 -25.26 -28.34 -26.53
CA ALA A 769 -25.97 -27.08 -26.34
C ALA A 769 -25.01 -25.91 -26.07
N VAL A 770 -24.08 -26.14 -25.13
CA VAL A 770 -22.98 -25.23 -24.77
C VAL A 770 -22.10 -24.96 -25.99
N SER A 771 -21.54 -26.00 -26.61
CA SER A 771 -20.59 -25.88 -27.73
C SER A 771 -21.19 -25.38 -29.05
N SER A 772 -22.47 -25.01 -29.08
CA SER A 772 -23.15 -24.45 -30.26
C SER A 772 -23.92 -23.16 -29.99
N GLY A 773 -23.85 -22.63 -28.76
CA GLY A 773 -24.54 -21.39 -28.38
C GLY A 773 -26.07 -21.50 -28.35
N LEU A 774 -26.66 -22.70 -28.52
CA LEU A 774 -28.11 -22.91 -28.54
C LEU A 774 -28.79 -22.58 -27.19
N CYS A 775 -28.00 -22.54 -26.11
CA CYS A 775 -28.37 -21.94 -24.82
C CYS A 775 -28.89 -20.49 -24.95
N ARG A 776 -28.33 -19.70 -25.89
CA ARG A 776 -28.64 -18.28 -26.08
C ARG A 776 -29.82 -18.03 -27.04
N GLU A 777 -30.35 -19.07 -27.69
CA GLU A 777 -31.59 -19.00 -28.48
C GLU A 777 -32.79 -19.52 -27.67
N GLU A 778 -33.75 -18.66 -27.33
CA GLU A 778 -34.92 -19.00 -26.49
C GLU A 778 -35.66 -20.27 -26.98
N LYS A 779 -35.80 -20.43 -28.30
CA LYS A 779 -36.43 -21.60 -28.91
C LYS A 779 -35.53 -22.85 -28.87
N GLY A 780 -34.24 -22.69 -29.17
CA GLY A 780 -33.27 -23.79 -29.15
C GLY A 780 -33.13 -24.38 -27.75
N LEU A 781 -33.04 -23.51 -26.74
CA LEU A 781 -33.03 -23.85 -25.33
C LEU A 781 -34.27 -24.66 -24.89
N LEU A 782 -35.48 -24.21 -25.22
CA LEU A 782 -36.70 -24.96 -24.89
C LEU A 782 -36.75 -26.34 -25.58
N GLU A 783 -36.18 -26.46 -26.79
CA GLU A 783 -36.06 -27.74 -27.50
C GLU A 783 -35.02 -28.68 -26.84
N ILE A 784 -33.93 -28.13 -26.29
CA ILE A 784 -32.92 -28.87 -25.51
C ILE A 784 -33.50 -29.34 -24.17
N LEU A 785 -34.08 -28.44 -23.38
CA LEU A 785 -34.66 -28.78 -22.06
C LEU A 785 -35.80 -29.80 -22.18
N SER A 786 -36.58 -29.75 -23.26
CA SER A 786 -37.62 -30.75 -23.56
C SER A 786 -37.05 -32.14 -23.89
N GLN A 787 -35.89 -32.20 -24.55
CA GLN A 787 -35.16 -33.46 -24.77
C GLN A 787 -34.52 -33.97 -23.46
N ALA A 788 -33.86 -33.09 -22.70
CA ALA A 788 -33.21 -33.42 -21.42
C ALA A 788 -34.19 -34.04 -20.44
N LEU A 789 -35.33 -33.37 -20.17
CA LEU A 789 -36.40 -33.86 -19.29
C LEU A 789 -36.81 -35.31 -19.58
N SER A 790 -36.84 -35.72 -20.86
CA SER A 790 -37.23 -37.09 -21.24
C SER A 790 -36.19 -38.15 -20.87
N LEU A 791 -34.90 -37.81 -20.93
CA LEU A 791 -33.78 -38.66 -20.53
C LEU A 791 -33.60 -38.66 -19.01
N GLU A 792 -33.71 -37.50 -18.37
CA GLU A 792 -33.58 -37.35 -16.92
C GLU A 792 -34.71 -38.03 -16.14
N MET A 793 -35.92 -38.08 -16.72
CA MET A 793 -37.01 -38.91 -16.18
C MET A 793 -36.69 -40.41 -16.23
N ASP A 794 -35.84 -40.89 -17.14
CA ASP A 794 -35.35 -42.27 -17.16
C ASP A 794 -34.21 -42.47 -16.14
N VAL A 795 -33.26 -41.54 -16.06
CA VAL A 795 -32.25 -41.47 -14.99
C VAL A 795 -32.92 -41.58 -13.60
N ALA A 796 -33.99 -40.83 -13.37
CA ALA A 796 -34.78 -40.82 -12.12
C ALA A 796 -35.34 -42.21 -11.70
N ASN A 797 -35.47 -43.15 -12.65
CA ASN A 797 -35.91 -44.52 -12.40
C ASN A 797 -34.75 -45.50 -12.18
N GLN A 798 -33.53 -45.13 -12.59
CA GLN A 798 -32.33 -45.97 -12.52
C GLN A 798 -31.45 -45.67 -11.30
N ILE A 799 -31.60 -44.50 -10.65
CA ILE A 799 -30.89 -44.16 -9.40
C ILE A 799 -31.07 -45.27 -8.34
N PRO A 800 -29.97 -45.84 -7.78
CA PRO A 800 -30.06 -46.89 -6.78
C PRO A 800 -30.72 -46.46 -5.47
N SER A 801 -31.46 -47.37 -4.83
CA SER A 801 -32.15 -47.16 -3.53
C SER A 801 -31.23 -46.95 -2.31
N LYS A 802 -29.92 -46.76 -2.53
CA LYS A 802 -28.90 -46.41 -1.54
C LYS A 802 -28.37 -44.98 -1.68
N ALA A 803 -28.73 -44.27 -2.74
CA ALA A 803 -28.33 -42.88 -2.95
C ALA A 803 -28.99 -41.95 -1.91
N ASN A 804 -28.50 -40.71 -1.83
CA ASN A 804 -28.98 -39.70 -0.88
C ASN A 804 -30.50 -39.45 -1.04
N PRO A 805 -31.36 -39.78 -0.04
CA PRO A 805 -32.80 -39.76 -0.21
C PRO A 805 -33.40 -38.35 -0.34
N GLU A 806 -32.71 -37.32 0.18
CA GLU A 806 -33.13 -35.93 -0.02
C GLU A 806 -32.75 -35.44 -1.42
N ALA A 807 -31.57 -35.81 -1.93
CA ALA A 807 -31.19 -35.54 -3.33
C ALA A 807 -32.13 -36.23 -4.33
N VAL A 808 -32.48 -37.52 -4.13
CA VAL A 808 -33.48 -38.24 -4.96
C VAL A 808 -34.82 -37.49 -5.01
N LYS A 809 -35.21 -36.86 -3.89
CA LYS A 809 -36.45 -36.10 -3.73
C LYS A 809 -36.36 -34.72 -4.38
N MET A 810 -35.23 -34.03 -4.27
CA MET A 810 -34.96 -32.76 -4.97
C MET A 810 -34.95 -32.95 -6.49
N PHE A 811 -34.20 -33.93 -6.98
CA PHE A 811 -34.13 -34.30 -8.41
C PHE A 811 -35.52 -34.52 -9.01
N LYS A 812 -36.38 -35.28 -8.31
CA LYS A 812 -37.75 -35.58 -8.75
C LYS A 812 -38.70 -34.37 -8.68
N SER A 813 -38.51 -33.47 -7.71
CA SER A 813 -39.25 -32.19 -7.67
C SER A 813 -38.87 -31.30 -8.85
N GLY A 814 -37.56 -31.18 -9.13
CA GLY A 814 -37.04 -30.43 -10.28
C GLY A 814 -37.63 -30.90 -11.60
N LEU A 815 -37.70 -32.21 -11.84
CA LEU A 815 -38.33 -32.78 -13.04
C LEU A 815 -39.82 -32.45 -13.18
N GLU A 816 -40.56 -32.44 -12.07
CA GLU A 816 -41.96 -32.01 -12.10
C GLU A 816 -42.10 -30.53 -12.46
N ASP A 817 -41.24 -29.66 -11.93
CA ASP A 817 -41.29 -28.21 -12.14
C ASP A 817 -40.76 -27.80 -13.52
N LEU A 818 -39.69 -28.42 -14.01
CA LEU A 818 -39.22 -28.31 -15.39
C LEU A 818 -40.32 -28.74 -16.37
N GLY A 819 -40.98 -29.86 -16.07
CA GLY A 819 -42.12 -30.36 -16.81
C GLY A 819 -43.39 -29.48 -16.72
N LYS A 820 -43.46 -28.50 -15.81
CA LYS A 820 -44.51 -27.46 -15.80
C LYS A 820 -44.06 -26.26 -16.64
N ALA A 821 -42.85 -25.76 -16.41
CA ALA A 821 -42.29 -24.58 -17.05
C ALA A 821 -42.18 -24.71 -18.59
N ILE A 822 -41.73 -25.87 -19.10
CA ILE A 822 -41.66 -26.14 -20.55
C ILE A 822 -43.07 -26.08 -21.19
N LYS A 823 -44.13 -26.50 -20.47
CA LYS A 823 -45.51 -26.46 -20.97
C LYS A 823 -46.11 -25.05 -20.99
N THR A 824 -45.60 -24.14 -20.16
CA THR A 824 -45.99 -22.72 -20.15
C THR A 824 -45.11 -21.84 -21.02
N GLY A 825 -43.97 -22.35 -21.51
CA GLY A 825 -42.94 -21.55 -22.19
C GLY A 825 -42.18 -20.62 -21.25
N ASP A 826 -42.19 -20.89 -19.94
CA ASP A 826 -41.49 -20.06 -18.95
C ASP A 826 -40.03 -20.48 -18.85
N ILE A 827 -39.18 -19.81 -19.62
CA ILE A 827 -37.75 -20.11 -19.71
C ILE A 827 -37.04 -19.91 -18.37
N LYS A 828 -37.36 -18.85 -17.62
CA LYS A 828 -36.69 -18.57 -16.34
C LYS A 828 -37.05 -19.64 -15.29
N ALA A 829 -38.31 -20.08 -15.25
CA ALA A 829 -38.73 -21.21 -14.43
C ALA A 829 -38.13 -22.55 -14.90
N ALA A 830 -37.97 -22.76 -16.21
CA ALA A 830 -37.38 -23.99 -16.75
C ALA A 830 -35.89 -24.09 -16.42
N LEU A 831 -35.13 -23.00 -16.60
CA LEU A 831 -33.72 -22.92 -16.23
C LEU A 831 -33.52 -23.12 -14.71
N GLY A 832 -34.33 -22.47 -13.87
CA GLY A 832 -34.26 -22.67 -12.42
C GLY A 832 -34.58 -24.09 -11.97
N ALA A 833 -35.54 -24.76 -12.62
CA ALA A 833 -35.84 -26.15 -12.35
C ALA A 833 -34.72 -27.09 -12.82
N GLN A 834 -34.10 -26.83 -13.97
CA GLN A 834 -32.94 -27.57 -14.47
C GLN A 834 -31.72 -27.41 -13.55
N GLY A 835 -31.47 -26.20 -13.01
CA GLY A 835 -30.43 -25.98 -12.00
C GLY A 835 -30.61 -26.87 -10.76
N VAL A 836 -31.85 -26.99 -10.25
CA VAL A 836 -32.19 -27.89 -9.13
C VAL A 836 -31.98 -29.38 -9.48
N ILE A 837 -32.20 -29.78 -10.74
CA ILE A 837 -31.92 -31.14 -11.23
C ILE A 837 -30.41 -31.41 -11.24
N ALA A 838 -29.61 -30.47 -11.75
CA ALA A 838 -28.15 -30.61 -11.83
C ALA A 838 -27.48 -30.65 -10.44
N GLU A 839 -27.84 -29.75 -9.53
CA GLU A 839 -27.36 -29.79 -8.13
C GLU A 839 -27.74 -31.11 -7.46
N ALA A 840 -29.00 -31.54 -7.59
CA ALA A 840 -29.45 -32.81 -7.05
C ALA A 840 -28.78 -34.03 -7.71
N ALA A 841 -28.19 -33.91 -8.90
CA ALA A 841 -27.39 -34.97 -9.53
C ALA A 841 -25.96 -35.05 -8.98
N LYS A 842 -25.32 -33.92 -8.63
CA LYS A 842 -24.02 -33.90 -7.94
C LYS A 842 -24.11 -34.55 -6.54
N ASP A 843 -25.26 -34.39 -5.88
CA ASP A 843 -25.53 -34.81 -4.51
C ASP A 843 -25.97 -36.30 -4.35
N LEU A 844 -26.03 -37.06 -5.45
CA LEU A 844 -26.44 -38.48 -5.55
C LEU A 844 -25.25 -39.43 -5.64
#